data_AF-A0A945TRT9-F1
#
_entry.id   AF-A0A945TRT9-F1
#
_cell.length_a   1.000
_cell.length_b   1.000
_cell.length_c   1.000
_cell.angle_alpha   90.00
_cell.angle_beta   90.00
_cell.angle_gamma   90.00
#
_symmetry.space_group_name_H-M   'P 1'
#
loop_
_entity.id
_entity.type
_entity.pdbx_description
1 polymer ?
#
loop_
_entity_poly.entity_id
_entity_poly.type
_entity_poly.pdbx_seq_one_letter_code
_entity_poly.pdbx_strand_id
1 'polypeptide(L)'
;MTADQIQTYLDEMLDAVLSSGRNTARPAEQLALCNAAQQAFVLHWLEVIVRTNSELGFQFVVNVPRALAVMDLDHVENWVINAMDVYDQQGLYPGSQALAAVDNFLEIQSQNECAARLDDTTTSVLNHYLCGLSARPLRVKTAETACTDTETVYLPAFINQFEGPEENAILYRLTATQLWAQIHFGTFRRESARAPTLSQVLDHYEDPVRARELFQLLEQIRLEACIRRAFPGLARQMDRLRTASSVTIEKTRTVAGPLLTPNATVQDTLALLEDLYEDNPRLPPPPPWAGEIDIARAEKISAARAERETQQLAKAISALLASKADPTEQTDEITLQKVARPDEEPGETESFVISVGGQTLETPEAVNELLSSMHLDFEEFSIPGPSASSGSQLYDPEAQPEAPDSAEDNQQAPDESVFLYDEWDFRRRHYRKDWCILRERDMPTGEAAFYSQTIEKYRGSVYTLRRGFEALRARVQRVRHQQVGDEIDLDALVRARIDSLNGEEMSERILSRLERRERDIAVVFMVDVSGSTKGWINDAERECLVLLCEALQILGDRYAIYGFSGMTRKRCELYRIKHINEPYSDEVRARIAGIEPKDYTRMGVTIRHLTHVLNNVSARTRLLITLSDGKPDDYDGYRGEYGIEDTRKALAEAKHAGIHPFCITIDQQAREYLPHMYGAVNYTLIDDVRQLPIRVSSVYRQLTV
;
A
#
# COMPACT_ATOMS: atom_id res chain seq x y z
N MET A 1 33.16 -15.21 29.40
CA MET A 1 32.87 -15.89 30.67
C MET A 1 33.29 -17.35 30.56
N THR A 2 33.59 -18.02 31.67
CA THR A 2 33.89 -19.48 31.65
C THR A 2 32.61 -20.29 31.48
N ALA A 3 32.70 -21.53 30.98
CA ALA A 3 31.53 -22.40 30.77
C ALA A 3 30.72 -22.59 32.07
N ASP A 4 31.38 -22.82 33.20
CA ASP A 4 30.73 -22.96 34.51
C ASP A 4 29.95 -21.70 34.94
N GLN A 5 30.51 -20.51 34.66
CA GLN A 5 29.83 -19.23 34.97
C GLN A 5 28.61 -19.00 34.09
N ILE A 6 28.70 -19.35 32.80
CA ILE A 6 27.57 -19.25 31.87
C ILE A 6 26.50 -20.26 32.26
N GLN A 7 26.89 -21.51 32.56
CA GLN A 7 25.96 -22.55 32.97
C GLN A 7 25.17 -22.16 34.24
N THR A 8 25.87 -21.66 35.26
CA THR A 8 25.21 -21.20 36.51
C THR A 8 24.15 -20.13 36.21
N TYR A 9 24.48 -19.17 35.34
CA TYR A 9 23.55 -18.10 34.97
C TYR A 9 22.36 -18.61 34.13
N LEU A 10 22.60 -19.53 33.19
CA LEU A 10 21.54 -20.16 32.41
C LEU A 10 20.62 -21.01 33.27
N ASP A 11 21.19 -21.75 34.24
CA ASP A 11 20.44 -22.59 35.17
C ASP A 11 19.51 -21.73 36.07
N GLU A 12 19.99 -20.59 36.55
CA GLU A 12 19.17 -19.63 37.32
C GLU A 12 18.02 -19.03 36.49
N MET A 13 18.26 -18.69 35.23
CA MET A 13 17.26 -18.05 34.37
C MET A 13 16.22 -19.03 33.79
N LEU A 14 16.59 -20.29 33.59
CA LEU A 14 15.74 -21.30 32.95
C LEU A 14 15.19 -22.35 33.91
N ASP A 15 15.40 -22.20 35.22
CA ASP A 15 15.00 -23.16 36.27
C ASP A 15 13.58 -23.73 36.08
N ALA A 16 12.64 -22.88 35.67
CA ALA A 16 11.24 -23.25 35.43
C ALA A 16 11.03 -24.34 34.34
N VAL A 17 12.01 -24.61 33.48
CA VAL A 17 11.91 -25.50 32.31
C VAL A 17 12.94 -26.64 32.34
N LEU A 18 13.89 -26.61 33.29
CA LEU A 18 14.94 -27.61 33.40
C LEU A 18 14.40 -28.93 33.95
N SER A 19 14.97 -30.04 33.47
CA SER A 19 14.64 -31.39 33.91
C SER A 19 15.83 -32.32 33.74
N SER A 20 15.73 -33.57 34.18
CA SER A 20 16.81 -34.56 34.04
C SER A 20 17.26 -34.80 32.59
N GLY A 21 16.41 -34.50 31.59
CA GLY A 21 16.73 -34.57 30.16
C GLY A 21 16.98 -33.22 29.47
N ARG A 22 16.80 -32.09 30.16
CA ARG A 22 16.97 -30.73 29.63
C ARG A 22 17.89 -29.93 30.56
N ASN A 23 19.15 -29.80 30.17
CA ASN A 23 20.18 -29.08 30.91
C ASN A 23 20.86 -28.01 30.04
N THR A 24 21.51 -27.05 30.70
CA THR A 24 22.17 -25.91 30.05
C THR A 24 23.67 -26.13 29.82
N ALA A 25 24.23 -27.27 30.25
CA ALA A 25 25.66 -27.57 30.20
C ALA A 25 26.21 -27.51 28.76
N ARG A 26 25.54 -28.17 27.80
CA ARG A 26 25.98 -28.19 26.40
C ARG A 26 25.89 -26.80 25.74
N PRO A 27 24.79 -26.05 25.87
CA PRO A 27 24.75 -24.66 25.43
C PRO A 27 25.81 -23.76 26.07
N ALA A 28 26.07 -23.93 27.38
CA ALA A 28 27.08 -23.15 28.09
C ALA A 28 28.51 -23.39 27.57
N GLU A 29 28.86 -24.65 27.27
CA GLU A 29 30.14 -25.00 26.63
C GLU A 29 30.28 -24.35 25.24
N GLN A 30 29.21 -24.35 24.45
CA GLN A 30 29.23 -23.76 23.11
C GLN A 30 29.32 -22.23 23.16
N LEU A 31 28.59 -21.58 24.07
CA LEU A 31 28.64 -20.14 24.28
C LEU A 31 29.99 -19.68 24.85
N ALA A 32 30.67 -20.52 25.63
CA ALA A 32 32.01 -20.23 26.13
C ALA A 32 33.06 -20.10 25.01
N LEU A 33 32.83 -20.72 23.84
CA LEU A 33 33.67 -20.60 22.65
C LEU A 33 33.44 -19.30 21.86
N CYS A 34 32.31 -18.61 22.08
CA CYS A 34 31.98 -17.35 21.40
C CYS A 34 32.79 -16.17 21.95
N ASN A 35 32.89 -15.09 21.17
CA ASN A 35 33.57 -13.87 21.61
C ASN A 35 32.75 -13.12 22.68
N ALA A 36 33.36 -12.16 23.38
CA ALA A 36 32.71 -11.45 24.48
C ALA A 36 31.46 -10.65 24.06
N ALA A 37 31.43 -10.12 22.84
CA ALA A 37 30.29 -9.38 22.32
C ALA A 37 29.09 -10.30 22.04
N GLN A 38 29.34 -11.47 21.44
CA GLN A 38 28.35 -12.51 21.21
C GLN A 38 27.79 -13.05 22.52
N GLN A 39 28.65 -13.30 23.52
CA GLN A 39 28.21 -13.72 24.85
C GLN A 39 27.29 -12.67 25.50
N ALA A 40 27.67 -11.39 25.48
CA ALA A 40 26.84 -10.33 26.05
C ALA A 40 25.48 -10.19 25.32
N PHE A 41 25.49 -10.29 23.99
CA PHE A 41 24.28 -10.26 23.16
C PHE A 41 23.32 -11.41 23.50
N VAL A 42 23.83 -12.64 23.59
CA VAL A 42 23.01 -13.82 23.91
C VAL A 42 22.40 -13.72 25.29
N LEU A 43 23.17 -13.30 26.29
CA LEU A 43 22.66 -13.14 27.66
C LEU A 43 21.58 -12.05 27.74
N HIS A 44 21.77 -10.93 27.03
CA HIS A 44 20.77 -9.87 26.95
C HIS A 44 19.45 -10.37 26.33
N TRP A 45 19.52 -11.03 25.18
CA TRP A 45 18.33 -11.55 24.51
C TRP A 45 17.66 -12.67 25.30
N LEU A 46 18.42 -13.49 26.02
CA LEU A 46 17.85 -14.47 26.93
C LEU A 46 17.02 -13.82 28.04
N GLU A 47 17.52 -12.75 28.67
CA GLU A 47 16.76 -12.00 29.68
C GLU A 47 15.45 -11.42 29.10
N VAL A 48 15.46 -11.01 27.83
CA VAL A 48 14.26 -10.50 27.14
C VAL A 48 13.26 -11.62 26.88
N ILE A 49 13.70 -12.75 26.33
CA ILE A 49 12.82 -13.86 25.93
C ILE A 49 12.21 -14.55 27.16
N VAL A 50 13.01 -14.78 28.21
CA VAL A 50 12.56 -15.47 29.44
C VAL A 50 11.47 -14.69 30.18
N ARG A 51 11.46 -13.36 30.09
CA ARG A 51 10.37 -12.53 30.64
C ARG A 51 9.02 -12.82 29.98
N THR A 52 9.04 -13.25 28.72
CA THR A 52 7.84 -13.62 27.97
C THR A 52 7.51 -15.09 28.16
N ASN A 53 8.49 -15.98 27.94
CA ASN A 53 8.31 -17.42 28.08
C ASN A 53 9.64 -18.15 28.28
N SER A 54 9.76 -18.92 29.36
CA SER A 54 10.98 -19.67 29.69
C SER A 54 11.30 -20.81 28.70
N GLU A 55 10.30 -21.42 28.04
CA GLU A 55 10.54 -22.48 27.04
C GLU A 55 11.16 -21.89 25.76
N LEU A 56 10.70 -20.71 25.32
CA LEU A 56 11.36 -20.00 24.22
C LEU A 56 12.79 -19.64 24.57
N GLY A 57 13.05 -19.21 25.81
CA GLY A 57 14.40 -18.94 26.30
C GLY A 57 15.31 -20.16 26.21
N PHE A 58 14.80 -21.34 26.57
CA PHE A 58 15.53 -22.59 26.41
C PHE A 58 15.81 -22.93 24.93
N GLN A 59 14.80 -22.82 24.05
CA GLN A 59 14.97 -23.07 22.62
C GLN A 59 15.96 -22.10 21.97
N PHE A 60 15.95 -20.83 22.36
CA PHE A 60 16.90 -19.84 21.89
C PHE A 60 18.34 -20.22 22.25
N VAL A 61 18.60 -20.54 23.52
CA VAL A 61 19.95 -20.89 24.01
C VAL A 61 20.50 -22.16 23.35
N VAL A 62 19.62 -23.11 23.00
CA VAL A 62 20.02 -24.33 22.28
C VAL A 62 20.41 -24.05 20.83
N ASN A 63 19.73 -23.13 20.15
CA ASN A 63 19.90 -22.91 18.71
C ASN A 63 20.82 -21.71 18.37
N VAL A 64 21.03 -20.78 19.29
CA VAL A 64 21.83 -19.57 19.04
C VAL A 64 23.31 -19.83 18.69
N PRO A 65 24.01 -20.88 19.20
CA PRO A 65 25.37 -21.16 18.75
C PRO A 65 25.44 -21.53 17.27
N ARG A 66 24.39 -22.17 16.75
CA ARG A 66 24.26 -22.46 15.32
C ARG A 66 23.98 -21.17 14.54
N ALA A 67 23.05 -20.34 15.00
CA ALA A 67 22.75 -19.05 14.37
C ALA A 67 24.01 -18.16 14.25
N LEU A 68 24.78 -18.03 15.34
CA LEU A 68 26.04 -17.27 15.37
C LEU A 68 27.16 -17.83 14.47
N ALA A 69 27.05 -19.08 14.01
CA ALA A 69 28.01 -19.67 13.09
C ALA A 69 27.72 -19.35 11.61
N VAL A 70 26.48 -18.99 11.28
CA VAL A 70 26.01 -18.72 9.90
C VAL A 70 25.53 -17.29 9.68
N MET A 71 25.30 -16.52 10.73
CA MET A 71 24.76 -15.15 10.69
C MET A 71 25.68 -14.17 11.45
N ASP A 72 25.63 -12.89 11.07
CA ASP A 72 26.16 -11.81 11.91
C ASP A 72 25.18 -11.46 13.05
N LEU A 73 25.57 -10.56 13.95
CA LEU A 73 24.76 -10.21 15.12
C LEU A 73 23.42 -9.55 14.76
N ASP A 74 23.39 -8.72 13.72
CA ASP A 74 22.17 -8.02 13.29
C ASP A 74 21.15 -9.01 12.70
N HIS A 75 21.63 -10.03 11.96
CA HIS A 75 20.80 -11.09 11.41
C HIS A 75 20.27 -12.02 12.50
N VAL A 76 21.09 -12.35 13.50
CA VAL A 76 20.63 -13.12 14.67
C VAL A 76 19.56 -12.34 15.45
N GLU A 77 19.70 -11.01 15.56
CA GLU A 77 18.68 -10.16 16.18
C GLU A 77 17.34 -10.23 15.43
N ASN A 78 17.36 -10.07 14.11
CA ASN A 78 16.16 -10.17 13.26
C ASN A 78 15.51 -11.56 13.34
N TRP A 79 16.31 -12.62 13.41
CA TRP A 79 15.82 -13.99 13.59
C TRP A 79 15.08 -14.17 14.92
N VAL A 80 15.64 -13.64 16.02
CA VAL A 80 14.99 -13.66 17.34
C VAL A 80 13.69 -12.85 17.32
N ILE A 81 13.71 -11.66 16.75
CA ILE A 81 12.51 -10.80 16.63
C ILE A 81 11.41 -11.52 15.84
N ASN A 82 11.74 -12.13 14.69
CA ASN A 82 10.77 -12.89 13.89
C ASN A 82 10.17 -14.06 14.68
N ALA A 83 10.99 -14.82 15.40
CA ALA A 83 10.48 -15.94 16.19
C ALA A 83 9.58 -15.48 17.34
N MET A 84 9.87 -14.32 17.94
CA MET A 84 9.01 -13.68 18.94
C MET A 84 7.70 -13.17 18.33
N ASP A 85 7.72 -12.57 17.13
CA ASP A 85 6.51 -12.16 16.41
C ASP A 85 5.62 -13.37 16.05
N VAL A 86 6.22 -14.48 15.61
CA VAL A 86 5.49 -15.73 15.34
C VAL A 86 4.88 -16.29 16.62
N TYR A 87 5.59 -16.22 17.74
CA TYR A 87 5.06 -16.58 19.04
C TYR A 87 3.84 -15.73 19.41
N ASP A 88 3.95 -14.40 19.28
CA ASP A 88 2.88 -13.48 19.62
C ASP A 88 1.63 -13.69 18.75
N GLN A 89 1.82 -14.07 17.47
CA GLN A 89 0.73 -14.29 16.53
C GLN A 89 0.10 -15.69 16.59
N GLN A 90 0.92 -16.72 16.81
CA GLN A 90 0.54 -18.12 16.57
C GLN A 90 0.76 -19.03 17.80
N GLY A 91 1.42 -18.54 18.85
CA GLY A 91 1.64 -19.22 20.12
C GLY A 91 2.98 -19.96 20.24
N LEU A 92 3.15 -20.68 21.36
CA LEU A 92 4.42 -21.27 21.80
C LEU A 92 5.06 -22.23 20.79
N TYR A 93 4.27 -23.14 20.22
CA TYR A 93 4.81 -24.20 19.37
C TYR A 93 5.34 -23.66 18.02
N PRO A 94 4.61 -22.81 17.28
CA PRO A 94 5.16 -22.13 16.09
C PRO A 94 6.38 -21.26 16.39
N GLY A 95 6.37 -20.48 17.48
CA GLY A 95 7.53 -19.66 17.87
C GLY A 95 8.78 -20.48 18.20
N SER A 96 8.60 -21.61 18.88
CA SER A 96 9.68 -22.56 19.17
C SER A 96 10.23 -23.21 17.89
N GLN A 97 9.37 -23.53 16.92
CA GLN A 97 9.80 -24.02 15.62
C GLN A 97 10.58 -22.97 14.81
N ALA A 98 10.17 -21.70 14.87
CA ALA A 98 10.90 -20.60 14.23
C ALA A 98 12.31 -20.44 14.82
N LEU A 99 12.47 -20.58 16.14
CA LEU A 99 13.78 -20.64 16.83
C LEU A 99 14.57 -21.93 16.52
N ALA A 100 13.95 -23.00 16.04
CA ALA A 100 14.68 -24.19 15.61
C ALA A 100 15.09 -24.12 14.13
N ALA A 101 14.32 -23.41 13.31
CA ALA A 101 14.44 -23.37 11.86
C ALA A 101 15.36 -22.25 11.35
N VAL A 102 16.60 -22.21 11.85
CA VAL A 102 17.62 -21.21 11.47
C VAL A 102 17.87 -21.18 9.96
N ASP A 103 17.93 -22.33 9.30
CA ASP A 103 18.19 -22.41 7.85
C ASP A 103 17.03 -21.84 7.02
N ASN A 104 15.78 -22.12 7.41
CA ASN A 104 14.61 -21.57 6.73
C ASN A 104 14.55 -20.04 6.85
N PHE A 105 14.99 -19.49 7.99
CA PHE A 105 15.07 -18.05 8.15
C PHE A 105 16.07 -17.42 7.18
N LEU A 106 17.23 -18.05 6.95
CA LEU A 106 18.22 -17.59 5.96
C LEU A 106 17.67 -17.63 4.54
N GLU A 107 16.94 -18.67 4.16
CA GLU A 107 16.31 -18.76 2.85
C GLU A 107 15.27 -17.65 2.65
N ILE A 108 14.44 -17.38 3.67
CA ILE A 108 13.44 -16.30 3.62
C ILE A 108 14.11 -14.91 3.59
N GLN A 109 15.17 -14.72 4.36
CA GLN A 109 15.85 -13.42 4.43
C GLN A 109 16.64 -13.12 3.15
N SER A 110 17.40 -14.09 2.63
CA SER A 110 18.12 -13.93 1.35
C SER A 110 17.16 -13.65 0.18
N GLN A 111 15.99 -14.31 0.17
CA GLN A 111 14.93 -13.99 -0.78
C GLN A 111 14.41 -12.56 -0.60
N ASN A 112 14.29 -12.05 0.63
CA ASN A 112 13.83 -10.69 0.91
C ASN A 112 14.86 -9.60 0.60
N GLU A 113 16.15 -9.87 0.76
CA GLU A 113 17.24 -8.92 0.48
C GLU A 113 17.44 -8.69 -1.02
N CYS A 114 17.26 -9.74 -1.81
CA CYS A 114 17.36 -9.65 -3.26
C CYS A 114 16.00 -9.26 -3.90
N ALA A 115 14.88 -9.52 -3.23
CA ALA A 115 13.55 -9.28 -3.80
C ALA A 115 13.23 -7.80 -3.99
N ALA A 116 12.90 -7.44 -5.22
CA ALA A 116 12.07 -6.26 -5.45
C ALA A 116 10.61 -6.62 -5.10
N ARG A 117 9.89 -5.71 -4.43
CA ARG A 117 8.49 -5.93 -4.02
C ARG A 117 7.57 -4.91 -4.67
N LEU A 118 6.37 -5.36 -5.02
CA LEU A 118 5.30 -4.48 -5.51
C LEU A 118 4.54 -3.88 -4.32
N ASP A 119 5.17 -2.94 -3.63
CA ASP A 119 4.55 -2.16 -2.55
C ASP A 119 3.76 -0.95 -3.11
N ASP A 120 3.09 -0.19 -2.24
CA ASP A 120 2.30 0.98 -2.64
C ASP A 120 3.16 2.04 -3.36
N THR A 121 4.43 2.18 -2.96
CA THR A 121 5.34 3.15 -3.57
C THR A 121 5.73 2.73 -4.98
N THR A 122 6.15 1.48 -5.18
CA THR A 122 6.48 0.91 -6.49
C THR A 122 5.26 0.90 -7.41
N THR A 123 4.09 0.56 -6.88
CA THR A 123 2.82 0.60 -7.61
C THR A 123 2.51 2.02 -8.08
N SER A 124 2.67 3.02 -7.22
CA SER A 124 2.47 4.43 -7.59
C SER A 124 3.45 4.88 -8.66
N VAL A 125 4.74 4.55 -8.52
CA VAL A 125 5.77 4.88 -9.52
C VAL A 125 5.47 4.22 -10.86
N LEU A 126 5.08 2.94 -10.86
CA LEU A 126 4.73 2.21 -12.08
C LEU A 126 3.45 2.75 -12.73
N ASN A 127 2.43 3.14 -11.95
CA ASN A 127 1.23 3.79 -12.48
C ASN A 127 1.60 5.10 -13.21
N HIS A 128 2.43 5.96 -12.61
CA HIS A 128 2.86 7.20 -13.25
C HIS A 128 3.73 6.94 -14.49
N TYR A 129 4.63 5.95 -14.41
CA TYR A 129 5.46 5.53 -15.53
C TYR A 129 4.62 5.04 -16.71
N LEU A 130 3.63 4.17 -16.46
CA LEU A 130 2.74 3.65 -17.49
C LEU A 130 1.83 4.75 -18.05
N CYS A 131 1.27 5.62 -17.20
CA CYS A 131 0.50 6.79 -17.66
C CYS A 131 1.33 7.72 -18.56
N GLY A 132 2.64 7.84 -18.32
CA GLY A 132 3.53 8.61 -19.19
C GLY A 132 3.82 7.93 -20.54
N LEU A 133 3.59 6.63 -20.65
CA LEU A 133 3.84 5.85 -21.88
C LEU A 133 2.57 5.62 -22.72
N SER A 134 1.38 5.60 -22.11
CA SER A 134 0.12 5.32 -22.81
C SER A 134 -0.81 6.52 -22.85
N ALA A 135 -1.53 6.65 -23.97
CA ALA A 135 -2.67 7.56 -24.10
C ALA A 135 -3.86 7.20 -23.19
N ARG A 136 -3.84 6.03 -22.53
CA ARG A 136 -4.86 5.58 -21.55
C ARG A 136 -4.25 5.26 -20.19
N PRO A 137 -4.87 5.60 -19.05
CA PRO A 137 -4.35 5.23 -17.74
C PRO A 137 -4.48 3.72 -17.51
N LEU A 138 -3.35 3.03 -17.36
CA LEU A 138 -3.31 1.61 -17.01
C LEU A 138 -3.24 1.44 -15.50
N ARG A 139 -4.03 0.51 -14.95
CA ARG A 139 -3.98 0.15 -13.53
C ARG A 139 -2.89 -0.89 -13.28
N VAL A 140 -2.19 -0.83 -12.16
CA VAL A 140 -1.28 -1.90 -11.73
C VAL A 140 -1.91 -2.71 -10.58
N LYS A 141 -1.89 -4.04 -10.68
CA LYS A 141 -2.37 -4.96 -9.63
C LYS A 141 -1.41 -6.14 -9.44
N THR A 142 -1.47 -6.75 -8.26
CA THR A 142 -0.75 -8.00 -7.96
C THR A 142 -1.46 -9.22 -8.54
N ALA A 143 -0.70 -10.16 -9.12
CA ALA A 143 -1.14 -11.50 -9.51
C ALA A 143 0.01 -12.53 -9.33
N GLU A 144 -0.23 -13.81 -9.62
CA GLU A 144 0.83 -14.83 -9.59
C GLU A 144 1.75 -14.73 -10.83
N THR A 145 1.16 -14.57 -12.02
CA THR A 145 1.88 -14.39 -13.28
C THR A 145 1.73 -12.96 -13.81
N ALA A 146 2.76 -12.50 -14.54
CA ALA A 146 2.74 -11.19 -15.16
C ALA A 146 1.91 -11.24 -16.45
N CYS A 147 0.79 -10.53 -16.52
CA CYS A 147 -0.10 -10.50 -17.68
C CYS A 147 -0.85 -9.17 -17.77
N THR A 148 -1.55 -8.92 -18.88
CA THR A 148 -2.44 -7.76 -19.01
C THR A 148 -3.79 -8.15 -19.56
N ASP A 149 -4.84 -7.48 -19.08
CA ASP A 149 -6.18 -7.57 -19.65
C ASP A 149 -6.53 -6.34 -20.49
N THR A 150 -5.52 -5.61 -20.97
CA THR A 150 -5.63 -4.35 -21.72
C THR A 150 -6.05 -3.13 -20.89
N GLU A 151 -6.63 -3.28 -19.70
CA GLU A 151 -7.04 -2.18 -18.80
C GLU A 151 -6.14 -2.13 -17.53
N THR A 152 -5.63 -3.29 -17.13
CA THR A 152 -4.81 -3.53 -15.97
C THR A 152 -3.57 -4.33 -16.36
N VAL A 153 -2.43 -3.93 -15.79
CA VAL A 153 -1.15 -4.63 -15.81
C VAL A 153 -1.04 -5.40 -14.49
N TYR A 154 -1.01 -6.73 -14.58
CA TYR A 154 -0.85 -7.63 -13.46
C TYR A 154 0.61 -8.01 -13.32
N LEU A 155 1.18 -7.85 -12.13
CA LEU A 155 2.58 -8.14 -11.83
C LEU A 155 2.68 -9.01 -10.58
N PRO A 156 3.74 -9.84 -10.45
CA PRO A 156 3.99 -10.61 -9.24
C PRO A 156 4.19 -9.71 -8.02
N ALA A 157 3.80 -10.19 -6.83
CA ALA A 157 3.95 -9.44 -5.58
C ALA A 157 5.42 -9.17 -5.21
N PHE A 158 6.33 -10.06 -5.62
CA PHE A 158 7.77 -9.88 -5.52
C PHE A 158 8.49 -10.56 -6.69
N ILE A 159 9.69 -10.06 -7.03
CA ILE A 159 10.60 -10.64 -8.03
C ILE A 159 11.98 -10.79 -7.39
N ASN A 160 12.52 -12.01 -7.43
CA ASN A 160 13.82 -12.38 -6.88
C ASN A 160 14.65 -13.21 -7.89
N GLN A 161 14.56 -12.90 -9.18
CA GLN A 161 15.24 -13.67 -10.24
C GLN A 161 16.75 -13.41 -10.30
N PHE A 162 17.19 -12.24 -9.87
CA PHE A 162 18.59 -11.82 -9.85
C PHE A 162 19.11 -11.64 -8.41
N GLU A 163 20.43 -11.70 -8.23
CA GLU A 163 21.08 -11.53 -6.92
C GLU A 163 21.07 -10.06 -6.46
N GLY A 164 20.96 -9.10 -7.37
CA GLY A 164 20.87 -7.67 -7.05
C GLY A 164 19.43 -7.16 -6.94
N PRO A 165 19.06 -6.41 -5.87
CA PRO A 165 17.74 -5.77 -5.77
C PRO A 165 17.52 -4.72 -6.86
N GLU A 166 18.57 -4.05 -7.33
CA GLU A 166 18.48 -3.10 -8.46
C GLU A 166 18.12 -3.80 -9.78
N GLU A 167 18.65 -4.99 -10.02
CA GLU A 167 18.38 -5.79 -11.21
C GLU A 167 16.94 -6.29 -11.23
N ASN A 168 16.43 -6.74 -10.07
CA ASN A 168 15.04 -7.12 -9.90
C ASN A 168 14.07 -5.93 -10.03
N ALA A 169 14.47 -4.72 -9.61
CA ALA A 169 13.69 -3.50 -9.83
C ALA A 169 13.65 -3.08 -11.31
N ILE A 170 14.77 -3.22 -12.04
CA ILE A 170 14.80 -3.03 -13.50
C ILE A 170 13.89 -4.06 -14.18
N LEU A 171 13.95 -5.32 -13.73
CA LEU A 171 13.10 -6.38 -14.26
C LEU A 171 11.61 -6.04 -14.13
N TYR A 172 11.14 -5.50 -12.99
CA TYR A 172 9.77 -5.01 -12.85
C TYR A 172 9.39 -3.99 -13.91
N ARG A 173 10.24 -2.98 -14.13
CA ARG A 173 10.00 -1.95 -15.13
C ARG A 173 9.97 -2.53 -16.54
N LEU A 174 10.87 -3.46 -16.87
CA LEU A 174 10.90 -4.12 -18.17
C LEU A 174 9.65 -4.98 -18.39
N THR A 175 9.22 -5.75 -17.39
CA THR A 175 8.00 -6.56 -17.47
C THR A 175 6.76 -5.68 -17.62
N ALA A 176 6.64 -4.61 -16.85
CA ALA A 176 5.54 -3.64 -17.00
C ALA A 176 5.54 -3.00 -18.40
N THR A 177 6.72 -2.66 -18.93
CA THR A 177 6.85 -2.11 -20.30
C THR A 177 6.49 -3.14 -21.35
N GLN A 178 6.85 -4.42 -21.17
CA GLN A 178 6.49 -5.48 -22.10
C GLN A 178 4.97 -5.67 -22.14
N LEU A 179 4.30 -5.65 -20.99
CA LEU A 179 2.84 -5.74 -20.90
C LEU A 179 2.15 -4.52 -21.53
N TRP A 180 2.69 -3.32 -21.33
CA TRP A 180 2.26 -2.11 -22.05
C TRP A 180 2.47 -2.22 -23.56
N ALA A 181 3.58 -2.81 -24.00
CA ALA A 181 3.90 -2.97 -25.41
C ALA A 181 2.89 -3.88 -26.13
N GLN A 182 2.35 -4.90 -25.44
CA GLN A 182 1.28 -5.75 -25.99
C GLN A 182 0.05 -4.92 -26.38
N ILE A 183 -0.26 -3.89 -25.59
CA ILE A 183 -1.36 -2.97 -25.85
C ILE A 183 -0.99 -1.99 -26.96
N HIS A 184 0.11 -1.28 -26.79
CA HIS A 184 0.44 -0.13 -27.62
C HIS A 184 0.81 -0.53 -29.06
N PHE A 185 1.59 -1.60 -29.22
CA PHE A 185 1.96 -2.14 -30.54
C PHE A 185 0.95 -3.15 -31.08
N GLY A 186 -0.24 -3.22 -30.51
CA GLY A 186 -1.42 -3.85 -31.11
C GLY A 186 -1.41 -5.38 -31.15
N THR A 187 -0.89 -6.07 -30.13
CA THR A 187 -0.97 -7.55 -30.04
C THR A 187 -2.41 -8.05 -30.07
N PHE A 188 -3.34 -7.29 -29.46
CA PHE A 188 -4.77 -7.62 -29.42
C PHE A 188 -5.61 -6.79 -30.40
N ARG A 189 -4.96 -5.95 -31.23
CA ARG A 189 -5.64 -5.03 -32.13
C ARG A 189 -6.27 -5.82 -33.29
N ARG A 190 -7.51 -5.48 -33.61
CA ARG A 190 -8.27 -6.10 -34.71
C ARG A 190 -8.44 -5.12 -35.86
N GLU A 191 -8.57 -5.60 -37.09
CA GLU A 191 -8.86 -4.72 -38.23
C GLU A 191 -10.18 -3.97 -38.03
N SER A 192 -11.23 -4.68 -37.59
CA SER A 192 -12.54 -4.12 -37.27
C SER A 192 -13.27 -4.94 -36.21
N ALA A 193 -14.37 -4.40 -35.67
CA ALA A 193 -15.24 -5.12 -34.73
C ALA A 193 -15.84 -6.42 -35.29
N ARG A 194 -15.82 -6.63 -36.61
CA ARG A 194 -16.31 -7.84 -37.28
C ARG A 194 -15.20 -8.82 -37.66
N ALA A 195 -13.94 -8.39 -37.66
CA ALA A 195 -12.79 -9.26 -37.95
C ALA A 195 -12.70 -10.39 -36.91
N PRO A 196 -12.15 -11.58 -37.24
CA PRO A 196 -11.99 -12.65 -36.25
C PRO A 196 -11.15 -12.18 -35.06
N THR A 197 -11.41 -12.75 -33.88
CA THR A 197 -10.56 -12.51 -32.70
C THR A 197 -9.27 -13.33 -32.79
N LEU A 198 -8.23 -12.96 -32.05
CA LEU A 198 -6.97 -13.70 -32.03
C LEU A 198 -7.18 -15.13 -31.53
N SER A 199 -8.02 -15.35 -30.52
CA SER A 199 -8.43 -16.69 -30.07
C SER A 199 -9.05 -17.48 -31.23
N GLN A 200 -9.96 -16.87 -31.99
CA GLN A 200 -10.58 -17.54 -33.13
C GLN A 200 -9.54 -17.94 -34.16
N VAL A 201 -8.61 -17.05 -34.54
CA VAL A 201 -7.54 -17.36 -35.51
C VAL A 201 -6.68 -18.53 -35.04
N LEU A 202 -6.24 -18.53 -33.77
CA LEU A 202 -5.38 -19.58 -33.21
C LEU A 202 -6.11 -20.91 -32.98
N ASP A 203 -7.43 -20.89 -32.78
CA ASP A 203 -8.25 -22.10 -32.61
C ASP A 203 -8.53 -22.84 -33.93
N HIS A 204 -8.20 -22.27 -35.09
CA HIS A 204 -8.31 -22.96 -36.38
C HIS A 204 -7.19 -24.00 -36.61
N TYR A 205 -6.11 -23.95 -35.83
CA TYR A 205 -4.99 -24.89 -35.94
C TYR A 205 -5.35 -26.25 -35.32
N GLU A 206 -4.78 -27.34 -35.85
CA GLU A 206 -5.04 -28.70 -35.37
C GLU A 206 -4.69 -28.89 -33.88
N ASP A 207 -3.60 -28.23 -33.44
CA ASP A 207 -3.20 -28.10 -32.04
C ASP A 207 -3.19 -26.60 -31.63
N PRO A 208 -4.28 -26.12 -31.00
CA PRO A 208 -4.41 -24.73 -30.56
C PRO A 208 -3.50 -24.36 -29.39
N VAL A 209 -3.00 -25.33 -28.61
CA VAL A 209 -2.07 -25.06 -27.50
C VAL A 209 -0.71 -24.74 -28.08
N ARG A 210 -0.25 -25.56 -29.02
CA ARG A 210 1.01 -25.35 -29.74
C ARG A 210 1.00 -24.04 -30.53
N ALA A 211 -0.10 -23.71 -31.20
CA ALA A 211 -0.22 -22.44 -31.92
C ALA A 211 -0.04 -21.24 -30.97
N ARG A 212 -0.66 -21.27 -29.78
CA ARG A 212 -0.51 -20.21 -28.76
C ARG A 212 0.90 -20.11 -28.21
N GLU A 213 1.57 -21.22 -27.94
CA GLU A 213 2.97 -21.22 -27.47
C GLU A 213 3.90 -20.59 -28.52
N LEU A 214 3.75 -20.98 -29.79
CA LEU A 214 4.55 -20.44 -30.89
C LEU A 214 4.25 -18.94 -31.11
N PHE A 215 2.97 -18.56 -31.07
CA PHE A 215 2.54 -17.16 -31.16
C PHE A 215 3.18 -16.33 -30.06
N GLN A 216 3.15 -16.80 -28.81
CA GLN A 216 3.71 -16.07 -27.68
C GLN A 216 5.21 -15.82 -27.84
N LEU A 217 5.97 -16.80 -28.34
CA LEU A 217 7.40 -16.64 -28.59
C LEU A 217 7.68 -15.65 -29.73
N LEU A 218 6.96 -15.75 -30.85
CA LEU A 218 7.12 -14.85 -31.99
C LEU A 218 6.72 -13.42 -31.64
N GLU A 219 5.59 -13.27 -30.94
CA GLU A 219 5.07 -11.97 -30.55
C GLU A 219 5.98 -11.27 -29.55
N GLN A 220 6.61 -11.99 -28.62
CA GLN A 220 7.63 -11.43 -27.75
C GLN A 220 8.83 -10.88 -28.52
N ILE A 221 9.23 -11.53 -29.62
CA ILE A 221 10.34 -11.05 -30.48
C ILE A 221 9.95 -9.73 -31.15
N ARG A 222 8.73 -9.65 -31.71
CA ARG A 222 8.20 -8.43 -32.33
C ARG A 222 8.12 -7.29 -31.31
N LEU A 223 7.52 -7.54 -30.15
CA LEU A 223 7.37 -6.56 -29.08
C LEU A 223 8.72 -6.08 -28.54
N GLU A 224 9.68 -6.98 -28.36
CA GLU A 224 11.04 -6.59 -27.98
C GLU A 224 11.66 -5.67 -29.05
N ALA A 225 11.53 -5.99 -30.34
CA ALA A 225 12.05 -5.15 -31.41
C ALA A 225 11.40 -3.75 -31.40
N CYS A 226 10.09 -3.68 -31.16
CA CYS A 226 9.36 -2.42 -31.03
C CYS A 226 9.84 -1.60 -29.82
N ILE A 227 9.95 -2.20 -28.64
CA ILE A 227 10.43 -1.54 -27.42
C ILE A 227 11.86 -1.03 -27.62
N ARG A 228 12.74 -1.81 -28.24
CA ARG A 228 14.13 -1.43 -28.48
C ARG A 228 14.26 -0.20 -29.38
N ARG A 229 13.38 -0.07 -30.38
CA ARG A 229 13.33 1.08 -31.28
C ARG A 229 12.77 2.32 -30.59
N ALA A 230 11.66 2.16 -29.86
CA ALA A 230 11.01 3.27 -29.16
C ALA A 230 11.82 3.78 -27.96
N PHE A 231 12.49 2.90 -27.23
CA PHE A 231 13.18 3.23 -25.98
C PHE A 231 14.62 2.68 -25.94
N PRO A 232 15.60 3.38 -26.54
CA PRO A 232 17.00 2.94 -26.55
C PRO A 232 17.61 2.77 -25.15
N GLY A 233 17.12 3.51 -24.16
CA GLY A 233 17.54 3.36 -22.75
C GLY A 233 17.11 2.03 -22.14
N LEU A 234 15.87 1.59 -22.43
CA LEU A 234 15.38 0.28 -22.00
C LEU A 234 16.06 -0.85 -22.77
N ALA A 235 16.38 -0.65 -24.05
CA ALA A 235 17.14 -1.61 -24.85
C ALA A 235 18.47 -1.99 -24.17
N ARG A 236 19.22 -1.00 -23.65
CA ARG A 236 20.47 -1.24 -22.92
C ARG A 236 20.25 -2.02 -21.63
N GLN A 237 19.12 -1.81 -20.95
CA GLN A 237 18.76 -2.56 -19.74
C GLN A 237 18.37 -4.00 -20.06
N MET A 238 17.63 -4.22 -21.15
CA MET A 238 17.31 -5.55 -21.66
C MET A 238 18.59 -6.32 -22.05
N ASP A 239 19.60 -5.64 -22.61
CA ASP A 239 20.88 -6.28 -22.93
C ASP A 239 21.67 -6.68 -21.67
N ARG A 240 21.58 -5.89 -20.60
CA ARG A 240 22.22 -6.20 -19.31
C ARG A 240 21.61 -7.42 -18.62
N LEU A 241 20.28 -7.55 -18.63
CA LEU A 241 19.56 -8.63 -17.94
C LEU A 241 19.34 -9.88 -18.80
N ARG A 242 19.88 -9.91 -20.02
CA ARG A 242 19.69 -11.04 -20.93
C ARG A 242 20.56 -12.23 -20.54
N THR A 243 19.94 -13.38 -20.42
CA THR A 243 20.61 -14.65 -20.12
C THR A 243 20.92 -15.50 -21.36
N ALA A 244 20.33 -15.16 -22.52
CA ALA A 244 20.49 -15.91 -23.76
C ALA A 244 21.87 -15.70 -24.43
N SER A 245 22.43 -16.77 -25.02
CA SER A 245 23.73 -16.72 -25.71
C SER A 245 23.69 -15.94 -27.04
N SER A 246 24.82 -15.38 -27.47
CA SER A 246 24.96 -14.65 -28.75
C SER A 246 24.55 -15.48 -29.97
N VAL A 247 24.90 -16.77 -29.98
CA VAL A 247 24.53 -17.72 -31.04
C VAL A 247 23.02 -17.93 -31.11
N THR A 248 22.34 -17.93 -29.95
CA THR A 248 20.89 -18.05 -29.88
C THR A 248 20.21 -16.83 -30.48
N ILE A 249 20.69 -15.63 -30.17
CA ILE A 249 20.14 -14.36 -30.68
C ILE A 249 20.24 -14.29 -32.21
N GLU A 250 21.35 -14.74 -32.78
CA GLU A 250 21.58 -14.68 -34.23
C GLU A 250 20.67 -15.66 -35.00
N LYS A 251 20.42 -16.85 -34.45
CA LYS A 251 19.42 -17.78 -34.99
C LYS A 251 18.01 -17.20 -34.94
N THR A 252 17.63 -16.59 -33.82
CA THR A 252 16.33 -15.93 -33.68
C THR A 252 16.16 -14.80 -34.69
N ARG A 253 17.19 -13.99 -34.92
CA ARG A 253 17.14 -12.93 -35.95
C ARG A 253 16.96 -13.46 -37.36
N THR A 254 17.52 -14.64 -37.66
CA THR A 254 17.40 -15.26 -38.98
C THR A 254 15.98 -15.76 -39.22
N VAL A 255 15.37 -16.39 -38.22
CA VAL A 255 13.99 -16.93 -38.31
C VAL A 255 12.94 -15.83 -38.22
N ALA A 256 13.12 -14.85 -37.33
CA ALA A 256 12.14 -13.79 -37.07
C ALA A 256 12.42 -12.49 -37.85
N GLY A 257 13.19 -12.55 -38.95
CA GLY A 257 13.57 -11.39 -39.75
C GLY A 257 12.42 -10.41 -40.08
N PRO A 258 11.25 -10.89 -40.53
CA PRO A 258 10.10 -10.03 -40.82
C PRO A 258 9.62 -9.20 -39.61
N LEU A 259 9.63 -9.79 -38.41
CA LEU A 259 9.17 -9.16 -37.16
C LEU A 259 10.10 -8.07 -36.65
N LEU A 260 11.35 -8.04 -37.13
CA LEU A 260 12.35 -7.05 -36.74
C LEU A 260 12.26 -5.76 -37.56
N THR A 261 11.38 -5.70 -38.56
CA THR A 261 11.17 -4.49 -39.37
C THR A 261 10.42 -3.40 -38.59
N PRO A 262 10.58 -2.10 -38.93
CA PRO A 262 9.94 -1.01 -38.20
C PRO A 262 8.41 -1.03 -38.27
N ASN A 263 7.85 -1.55 -39.36
CA ASN A 263 6.41 -1.57 -39.63
C ASN A 263 5.77 -2.92 -39.29
N ALA A 264 6.47 -3.80 -38.56
CA ALA A 264 5.96 -5.12 -38.20
C ALA A 264 4.73 -5.04 -37.28
N THR A 265 3.64 -5.63 -37.72
CA THR A 265 2.35 -5.72 -37.03
C THR A 265 2.12 -7.11 -36.47
N VAL A 266 1.03 -7.29 -35.72
CA VAL A 266 0.62 -8.64 -35.26
C VAL A 266 0.27 -9.56 -36.45
N GLN A 267 -0.12 -9.01 -37.60
CA GLN A 267 -0.38 -9.81 -38.80
C GLN A 267 0.90 -10.47 -39.33
N ASP A 268 2.05 -9.79 -39.22
CA ASP A 268 3.34 -10.39 -39.57
C ASP A 268 3.72 -11.53 -38.61
N THR A 269 3.34 -11.40 -37.32
CA THR A 269 3.48 -12.50 -36.33
C THR A 269 2.64 -13.70 -36.72
N LEU A 270 1.38 -13.48 -37.14
CA LEU A 270 0.47 -14.55 -37.57
C LEU A 270 0.90 -15.20 -38.88
N ALA A 271 1.37 -14.43 -39.87
CA ALA A 271 1.90 -14.96 -41.12
C ALA A 271 3.14 -15.83 -40.89
N LEU A 272 4.07 -15.37 -40.04
CA LEU A 272 5.26 -16.16 -39.71
C LEU A 272 4.92 -17.40 -38.87
N LEU A 273 3.86 -17.33 -38.06
CA LEU A 273 3.35 -18.50 -37.34
C LEU A 273 2.83 -19.57 -38.30
N GLU A 274 2.09 -19.18 -39.34
CA GLU A 274 1.59 -20.10 -40.36
C GLU A 274 2.74 -20.83 -41.07
N ASP A 275 3.78 -20.07 -41.46
CA ASP A 275 4.99 -20.63 -42.11
C ASP A 275 5.76 -21.60 -41.21
N LEU A 276 5.84 -21.34 -39.89
CA LEU A 276 6.66 -22.11 -38.95
C LEU A 276 5.89 -23.20 -38.20
N TYR A 277 4.57 -23.27 -38.34
CA TYR A 277 3.73 -24.19 -37.60
C TYR A 277 4.06 -25.66 -37.91
N GLU A 278 4.34 -25.99 -39.18
CA GLU A 278 4.69 -27.36 -39.57
C GLU A 278 6.14 -27.72 -39.19
N ASP A 279 7.09 -26.81 -39.40
CA ASP A 279 8.54 -27.07 -39.26
C ASP A 279 9.03 -27.23 -37.80
N ASN A 280 8.25 -26.76 -36.83
CA ASN A 280 8.54 -26.82 -35.39
C ASN A 280 9.96 -26.35 -34.99
N PRO A 281 10.36 -25.12 -35.36
CA PRO A 281 11.69 -24.63 -35.00
C PRO A 281 11.85 -24.53 -33.49
N ARG A 282 13.00 -24.97 -32.96
CA ARG A 282 13.38 -24.72 -31.56
C ARG A 282 13.73 -23.24 -31.38
N LEU A 283 12.73 -22.43 -31.06
CA LEU A 283 12.90 -21.05 -30.65
C LEU A 283 13.54 -20.96 -29.25
N PRO A 284 14.25 -19.86 -28.94
CA PRO A 284 14.77 -19.64 -27.61
C PRO A 284 13.66 -19.56 -26.56
N PRO A 285 13.98 -19.84 -25.28
CA PRO A 285 13.07 -19.54 -24.20
C PRO A 285 12.77 -18.02 -24.15
N PRO A 286 11.59 -17.65 -23.65
CA PRO A 286 11.21 -16.25 -23.49
C PRO A 286 12.21 -15.52 -22.59
N PRO A 287 12.49 -14.22 -22.82
CA PRO A 287 13.35 -13.46 -21.95
C PRO A 287 12.73 -13.29 -20.55
N PRO A 288 13.53 -12.98 -19.51
CA PRO A 288 13.05 -12.96 -18.11
C PRO A 288 11.95 -11.92 -17.84
N TRP A 289 11.89 -10.84 -18.63
CA TRP A 289 10.85 -9.80 -18.53
C TRP A 289 9.59 -10.10 -19.38
N ALA A 290 9.51 -11.27 -20.01
CA ALA A 290 8.36 -11.62 -20.84
C ALA A 290 7.15 -11.95 -19.95
N GLY A 291 6.08 -11.15 -20.10
CA GLY A 291 4.78 -11.50 -19.55
C GLY A 291 4.06 -12.56 -20.38
N GLU A 292 3.09 -13.21 -19.73
CA GLU A 292 2.13 -14.09 -20.37
C GLU A 292 1.16 -13.26 -21.24
N ILE A 293 0.83 -13.78 -22.42
CA ILE A 293 -0.15 -13.18 -23.32
C ILE A 293 -1.49 -13.89 -23.07
N ASP A 294 -2.27 -13.40 -22.11
CA ASP A 294 -3.60 -13.94 -21.77
C ASP A 294 -4.66 -13.42 -22.76
N ILE A 295 -4.73 -14.10 -23.91
CA ILE A 295 -5.61 -13.71 -25.03
C ILE A 295 -7.08 -13.69 -24.61
N ALA A 296 -7.55 -14.70 -23.89
CA ALA A 296 -8.96 -14.83 -23.53
C ALA A 296 -9.42 -13.70 -22.61
N ARG A 297 -8.59 -13.34 -21.63
CA ARG A 297 -8.89 -12.25 -20.70
C ARG A 297 -8.82 -10.89 -21.40
N ALA A 298 -7.79 -10.66 -22.21
CA ALA A 298 -7.62 -9.44 -22.98
C ALA A 298 -8.80 -9.17 -23.92
N GLU A 299 -9.22 -10.19 -24.70
CA GLU A 299 -10.35 -10.09 -25.62
C GLU A 299 -11.67 -9.77 -24.90
N LYS A 300 -11.93 -10.44 -23.76
CA LYS A 300 -13.14 -10.20 -22.98
C LYS A 300 -13.24 -8.75 -22.48
N ILE A 301 -12.16 -8.22 -21.94
CA ILE A 301 -12.13 -6.86 -21.38
C ILE A 301 -12.12 -5.81 -22.49
N SER A 302 -11.36 -6.01 -23.56
CA SER A 302 -11.37 -5.12 -24.73
C SER A 302 -12.75 -5.07 -25.39
N ALA A 303 -13.46 -6.20 -25.54
CA ALA A 303 -14.82 -6.20 -26.10
C ALA A 303 -15.82 -5.39 -25.24
N ALA A 304 -15.80 -5.57 -23.92
CA ALA A 304 -16.66 -4.82 -23.00
C ALA A 304 -16.31 -3.32 -22.94
N ARG A 305 -15.05 -2.95 -23.21
CA ARG A 305 -14.62 -1.56 -23.33
C ARG A 305 -15.06 -0.95 -24.65
N ALA A 306 -14.83 -1.64 -25.76
CA ALA A 306 -15.22 -1.20 -27.10
C ALA A 306 -16.71 -0.85 -27.14
N GLU A 307 -17.59 -1.65 -26.52
CA GLU A 307 -19.01 -1.34 -26.43
C GLU A 307 -19.28 -0.03 -25.66
N ARG A 308 -18.66 0.15 -24.49
CA ARG A 308 -18.79 1.37 -23.67
C ARG A 308 -18.27 2.61 -24.39
N GLU A 309 -17.07 2.55 -24.97
CA GLU A 309 -16.43 3.67 -25.66
C GLU A 309 -17.19 4.04 -26.94
N THR A 310 -17.70 3.05 -27.68
CA THR A 310 -18.53 3.31 -28.87
C THR A 310 -19.81 4.08 -28.50
N GLN A 311 -20.47 3.72 -27.39
CA GLN A 311 -21.65 4.45 -26.89
C GLN A 311 -21.30 5.88 -26.45
N GLN A 312 -20.17 6.05 -25.76
CA GLN A 312 -19.68 7.36 -25.32
C GLN A 312 -19.33 8.26 -26.51
N LEU A 313 -18.65 7.71 -27.52
CA LEU A 313 -18.30 8.40 -28.75
C LEU A 313 -19.55 8.83 -29.52
N ALA A 314 -20.52 7.92 -29.69
CA ALA A 314 -21.79 8.23 -30.35
C ALA A 314 -22.53 9.39 -29.64
N LYS A 315 -22.54 9.40 -28.29
CA LYS A 315 -23.14 10.47 -27.50
C LYS A 315 -22.38 11.80 -27.67
N ALA A 316 -21.05 11.76 -27.63
CA ALA A 316 -20.20 12.95 -27.76
C ALA A 316 -20.31 13.59 -29.16
N ILE A 317 -20.32 12.79 -30.21
CA ILE A 317 -20.51 13.24 -31.59
C ILE A 317 -21.93 13.80 -31.79
N SER A 318 -22.97 13.14 -31.25
CA SER A 318 -24.34 13.66 -31.32
C SER A 318 -24.45 15.03 -30.66
N ALA A 319 -23.79 15.23 -29.51
CA ALA A 319 -23.77 16.53 -28.82
C ALA A 319 -23.01 17.59 -29.63
N LEU A 320 -21.90 17.22 -30.28
CA LEU A 320 -21.14 18.13 -31.14
C LEU A 320 -21.94 18.60 -32.35
N LEU A 321 -22.63 17.68 -33.02
CA LEU A 321 -23.47 17.99 -34.18
C LEU A 321 -24.68 18.85 -33.80
N ALA A 322 -25.33 18.55 -32.67
CA ALA A 322 -26.43 19.36 -32.14
C ALA A 322 -26.03 20.81 -31.81
N SER A 323 -24.76 21.04 -31.49
CA SER A 323 -24.23 22.38 -31.19
C SER A 323 -23.94 23.24 -32.44
N LYS A 324 -23.89 22.63 -33.64
CA LYS A 324 -23.39 23.29 -34.86
C LYS A 324 -24.35 23.32 -36.07
N ALA A 325 -25.52 22.66 -36.05
CA ALA A 325 -26.40 22.60 -37.22
C ALA A 325 -27.77 23.31 -37.05
N ASP A 326 -28.12 24.14 -38.05
CA ASP A 326 -29.51 24.51 -38.38
C ASP A 326 -30.26 23.25 -38.90
N PRO A 327 -31.56 23.05 -38.61
CA PRO A 327 -32.20 21.73 -38.62
C PRO A 327 -32.50 21.10 -40.00
N THR A 328 -31.91 21.55 -41.10
CA THR A 328 -32.50 21.31 -42.44
C THR A 328 -31.67 20.64 -43.51
N GLU A 329 -30.42 20.22 -43.32
CA GLU A 329 -29.72 19.47 -44.37
C GLU A 329 -29.05 18.16 -43.88
N GLN A 330 -29.63 17.08 -44.40
CA GLN A 330 -29.11 15.75 -44.79
C GLN A 330 -28.04 15.01 -43.96
N THR A 331 -28.37 13.73 -43.80
CA THR A 331 -27.51 12.60 -43.39
C THR A 331 -26.22 12.54 -44.19
N ASP A 332 -25.12 12.97 -43.59
CA ASP A 332 -23.79 12.74 -44.13
C ASP A 332 -23.05 11.65 -43.35
N GLU A 333 -22.34 10.81 -44.10
CA GLU A 333 -21.48 9.73 -43.60
C GLU A 333 -20.31 10.33 -42.83
N ILE A 334 -20.18 9.98 -41.54
CA ILE A 334 -19.11 10.47 -40.68
C ILE A 334 -17.87 9.62 -40.94
N THR A 335 -16.83 10.23 -41.49
CA THR A 335 -15.55 9.57 -41.75
C THR A 335 -14.48 10.09 -40.80
N LEU A 336 -13.81 9.16 -40.14
CA LEU A 336 -12.68 9.43 -39.24
C LEU A 336 -11.38 9.29 -40.04
N GLN A 337 -10.54 10.32 -40.04
CA GLN A 337 -9.20 10.24 -40.61
C GLN A 337 -8.16 10.54 -39.53
N LYS A 338 -7.19 9.64 -39.39
CA LYS A 338 -5.98 9.87 -38.59
C LYS A 338 -5.13 10.92 -39.30
N VAL A 339 -4.79 12.00 -38.61
CA VAL A 339 -3.85 12.99 -39.14
C VAL A 339 -2.45 12.54 -38.78
N ALA A 340 -1.77 11.90 -39.73
CA ALA A 340 -0.35 11.59 -39.57
C ALA A 340 0.47 12.88 -39.65
N ARG A 341 1.10 13.29 -38.55
CA ARG A 341 2.11 14.36 -38.61
C ARG A 341 3.45 13.77 -39.08
N PRO A 342 4.16 14.45 -40.00
CA PRO A 342 5.41 13.93 -40.57
C PRO A 342 6.57 13.80 -39.55
N ASP A 343 6.44 14.34 -38.34
CA ASP A 343 7.44 14.32 -37.26
C ASP A 343 6.97 13.54 -36.00
N GLU A 344 5.94 12.69 -36.09
CA GLU A 344 5.42 11.92 -34.94
C GLU A 344 6.50 10.98 -34.36
N GLU A 345 6.95 11.28 -33.13
CA GLU A 345 7.80 10.36 -32.36
C GLU A 345 6.97 9.21 -31.78
N PRO A 346 7.51 7.99 -31.66
CA PRO A 346 6.82 6.86 -31.03
C PRO A 346 6.40 7.20 -29.59
N GLY A 347 5.10 7.37 -29.35
CA GLY A 347 4.53 7.74 -28.04
C GLY A 347 3.81 9.10 -28.00
N GLU A 348 3.77 9.87 -29.09
CA GLU A 348 2.94 11.07 -29.17
C GLU A 348 1.44 10.75 -29.29
N THR A 349 0.60 11.60 -28.68
CA THR A 349 -0.85 11.48 -28.70
C THR A 349 -1.39 11.65 -30.12
N GLU A 350 -2.00 10.60 -30.67
CA GLU A 350 -2.56 10.61 -32.01
C GLU A 350 -3.66 11.68 -32.14
N SER A 351 -3.63 12.46 -33.22
CA SER A 351 -4.66 13.46 -33.49
C SER A 351 -5.60 12.98 -34.60
N PHE A 352 -6.89 12.90 -34.26
CA PHE A 352 -7.93 12.51 -35.20
C PHE A 352 -8.70 13.73 -35.69
N VAL A 353 -9.16 13.64 -36.94
CA VAL A 353 -10.03 14.65 -37.52
C VAL A 353 -11.32 13.97 -37.97
N ILE A 354 -12.45 14.52 -37.51
CA ILE A 354 -13.78 14.06 -37.91
C ILE A 354 -14.20 14.87 -39.13
N SER A 355 -14.48 14.19 -40.24
CA SER A 355 -15.10 14.80 -41.42
C SER A 355 -16.58 14.43 -41.47
N VAL A 356 -17.45 15.45 -41.57
CA VAL A 356 -18.91 15.28 -41.75
C VAL A 356 -19.31 16.10 -42.97
N GLY A 357 -19.83 15.45 -44.03
CA GLY A 357 -20.31 16.16 -45.22
C GLY A 357 -19.23 16.94 -45.99
N GLY A 358 -17.96 16.54 -45.87
CA GLY A 358 -16.83 17.27 -46.44
C GLY A 358 -16.38 18.50 -45.62
N GLN A 359 -16.94 18.74 -44.42
CA GLN A 359 -16.44 19.71 -43.46
C GLN A 359 -15.55 19.04 -42.40
N THR A 360 -14.37 19.60 -42.20
CA THR A 360 -13.38 19.17 -41.22
C THR A 360 -13.69 19.79 -39.86
N LEU A 361 -13.97 18.98 -38.84
CA LEU A 361 -14.22 19.45 -37.48
C LEU A 361 -13.02 19.16 -36.58
N GLU A 362 -12.54 20.19 -35.86
CA GLU A 362 -11.62 20.00 -34.74
C GLU A 362 -12.32 19.23 -33.61
N THR A 363 -11.74 18.11 -33.21
CA THR A 363 -12.27 17.27 -32.13
C THR A 363 -11.90 17.85 -30.76
N PRO A 364 -12.86 18.00 -29.83
CA PRO A 364 -12.54 18.28 -28.43
C PRO A 364 -11.59 17.23 -27.85
N GLU A 365 -10.79 17.62 -26.87
CA GLU A 365 -9.78 16.76 -26.21
C GLU A 365 -10.38 15.42 -25.73
N ALA A 366 -11.53 15.45 -25.06
CA ALA A 366 -12.22 14.25 -24.60
C ALA A 366 -12.65 13.28 -25.73
N VAL A 367 -12.95 13.79 -26.93
CA VAL A 367 -13.27 12.96 -28.10
C VAL A 367 -11.99 12.39 -28.70
N ASN A 368 -10.91 13.16 -28.72
CA ASN A 368 -9.61 12.70 -29.21
C ASN A 368 -9.03 11.61 -28.28
N GLU A 369 -9.21 11.71 -26.96
CA GLU A 369 -8.87 10.67 -25.98
C GLU A 369 -9.66 9.38 -26.23
N LEU A 370 -10.98 9.49 -26.45
CA LEU A 370 -11.83 8.33 -26.78
C LEU A 370 -11.38 7.66 -28.09
N LEU A 371 -11.13 8.43 -29.14
CA LEU A 371 -10.66 7.92 -30.43
C LEU A 371 -9.28 7.26 -30.31
N SER A 372 -8.37 7.85 -29.52
CA SER A 372 -7.05 7.28 -29.23
C SER A 372 -7.13 5.97 -28.46
N SER A 373 -8.03 5.87 -27.46
CA SER A 373 -8.27 4.63 -26.72
C SER A 373 -8.82 3.55 -27.64
N MET A 374 -9.80 3.90 -28.47
CA MET A 374 -10.41 2.99 -29.42
C MET A 374 -9.37 2.47 -30.43
N HIS A 375 -8.49 3.33 -30.97
CA HIS A 375 -7.43 2.94 -31.92
C HIS A 375 -6.43 1.90 -31.40
N LEU A 376 -6.32 1.74 -30.08
CA LEU A 376 -5.53 0.66 -29.51
C LEU A 376 -6.17 -0.71 -29.75
N ASP A 377 -7.50 -0.76 -29.86
CA ASP A 377 -8.29 -1.98 -29.96
C ASP A 377 -8.67 -2.30 -31.42
N PHE A 378 -8.89 -1.30 -32.29
CA PHE A 378 -9.14 -1.52 -33.72
C PHE A 378 -8.30 -0.64 -34.67
N GLU A 379 -8.07 -1.11 -35.89
CA GLU A 379 -7.42 -0.31 -36.95
C GLU A 379 -8.42 0.61 -37.64
N GLU A 380 -9.60 0.09 -37.99
CA GLU A 380 -10.68 0.83 -38.63
C GLU A 380 -11.92 0.94 -37.72
N PHE A 381 -12.53 2.13 -37.71
CA PHE A 381 -13.75 2.43 -36.98
C PHE A 381 -14.79 3.06 -37.90
N SER A 382 -16.00 2.53 -37.88
CA SER A 382 -17.16 3.17 -38.48
C SER A 382 -18.14 3.54 -37.37
N ILE A 383 -18.46 4.83 -37.26
CA ILE A 383 -19.48 5.30 -36.31
C ILE A 383 -20.85 5.11 -36.99
N PRO A 384 -21.80 4.36 -36.40
CA PRO A 384 -23.16 4.33 -36.90
C PRO A 384 -23.74 5.74 -36.87
N GLY A 385 -24.25 6.23 -38.01
CA GLY A 385 -24.94 7.52 -38.07
C GLY A 385 -26.12 7.58 -37.09
N PRO A 386 -26.53 8.78 -36.64
CA PRO A 386 -27.54 8.98 -35.59
C PRO A 386 -28.93 8.37 -35.87
N SER A 387 -29.17 7.84 -37.07
CA SER A 387 -30.41 7.16 -37.44
C SER A 387 -30.46 5.66 -37.10
N ALA A 388 -29.35 5.04 -36.67
CA ALA A 388 -29.31 3.60 -36.37
C ALA A 388 -29.69 3.25 -34.90
N SER A 389 -29.90 4.23 -34.03
CA SER A 389 -30.32 4.02 -32.63
C SER A 389 -31.84 3.95 -32.43
N SER A 390 -32.63 3.99 -33.51
CA SER A 390 -34.08 3.80 -33.43
C SER A 390 -34.43 2.30 -33.37
N GLY A 391 -33.96 1.61 -32.32
CA GLY A 391 -34.16 0.16 -32.25
C GLY A 391 -33.57 -0.61 -31.07
N SER A 392 -33.30 -0.03 -29.91
CA SER A 392 -33.14 -0.84 -28.67
C SER A 392 -33.22 0.02 -27.41
N GLN A 393 -34.33 -0.15 -26.68
CA GLN A 393 -34.56 0.16 -25.26
C GLN A 393 -33.93 1.46 -24.71
N LEU A 394 -34.77 2.48 -24.55
CA LEU A 394 -34.48 3.64 -23.70
C LEU A 394 -34.04 3.15 -22.30
N TYR A 395 -32.80 3.48 -21.96
CA TYR A 395 -32.25 3.37 -20.61
C TYR A 395 -32.74 4.57 -19.78
N ASP A 396 -33.46 4.30 -18.69
CA ASP A 396 -33.96 5.29 -17.74
C ASP A 396 -32.88 5.58 -16.68
N PRO A 397 -32.36 6.81 -16.55
CA PRO A 397 -31.25 7.13 -15.63
C PRO A 397 -31.62 7.07 -14.14
N GLU A 398 -32.89 6.86 -13.78
CA GLU A 398 -33.36 6.86 -12.38
C GLU A 398 -33.68 5.46 -11.81
N ALA A 399 -33.47 4.37 -12.55
CA ALA A 399 -33.73 3.02 -12.04
C ALA A 399 -32.56 2.47 -11.20
N GLN A 400 -32.62 2.67 -9.88
CA GLN A 400 -31.82 1.90 -8.91
C GLN A 400 -32.42 0.51 -8.67
N PRO A 401 -31.62 -0.55 -8.47
CA PRO A 401 -32.13 -1.87 -8.13
C PRO A 401 -32.69 -1.92 -6.71
N GLU A 402 -33.90 -2.43 -6.58
CA GLU A 402 -34.64 -2.60 -5.32
C GLU A 402 -33.86 -3.42 -4.29
N ALA A 403 -33.83 -2.92 -3.04
CA ALA A 403 -33.50 -3.69 -1.85
C ALA A 403 -34.80 -4.13 -1.15
N PRO A 404 -34.84 -5.31 -0.49
CA PRO A 404 -36.07 -5.86 0.05
C PRO A 404 -36.46 -5.24 1.40
N ASP A 405 -37.76 -4.90 1.47
CA ASP A 405 -38.68 -4.69 2.59
C ASP A 405 -38.20 -4.57 4.05
N SER A 406 -38.45 -3.35 4.55
CA SER A 406 -39.03 -2.91 5.83
C SER A 406 -39.13 -3.85 7.04
N ALA A 407 -38.75 -3.29 8.21
CA ALA A 407 -39.51 -3.44 9.45
C ALA A 407 -39.47 -2.14 10.30
N GLU A 408 -40.63 -1.46 10.30
CA GLU A 408 -41.33 -0.79 11.42
C GLU A 408 -40.66 0.29 12.29
N ASP A 409 -41.04 1.53 11.96
CA ASP A 409 -41.59 2.60 12.81
C ASP A 409 -41.17 2.70 14.29
N ASN A 410 -40.37 3.73 14.60
CA ASN A 410 -40.49 4.43 15.88
C ASN A 410 -39.90 5.86 15.83
N GLN A 411 -40.81 6.83 15.76
CA GLN A 411 -40.82 8.14 16.43
C GLN A 411 -39.51 8.97 16.46
N GLN A 412 -39.58 10.09 15.74
CA GLN A 412 -38.59 11.17 15.62
C GLN A 412 -38.08 11.73 16.96
N ALA A 413 -36.74 11.79 17.09
CA ALA A 413 -35.96 12.74 17.87
C ALA A 413 -34.57 12.91 17.18
N PRO A 414 -33.84 14.03 17.39
CA PRO A 414 -33.08 14.74 16.35
C PRO A 414 -31.77 14.06 15.93
N ASP A 415 -31.49 14.04 14.61
CA ASP A 415 -30.21 13.73 13.94
C ASP A 415 -29.24 12.78 14.66
N GLU A 416 -29.68 11.58 15.04
CA GLU A 416 -28.77 10.51 15.46
C GLU A 416 -28.27 9.74 14.23
N SER A 417 -27.01 9.91 13.84
CA SER A 417 -26.36 9.02 12.86
C SER A 417 -26.04 7.69 13.54
N VAL A 418 -26.78 6.66 13.15
CA VAL A 418 -26.64 5.30 13.65
C VAL A 418 -25.86 4.46 12.63
N PHE A 419 -24.77 3.84 13.07
CA PHE A 419 -23.91 2.99 12.25
C PHE A 419 -23.88 1.55 12.78
N LEU A 420 -23.83 0.59 11.87
CA LEU A 420 -23.71 -0.84 12.17
C LEU A 420 -22.28 -1.30 11.87
N TYR A 421 -21.73 -2.09 12.79
CA TYR A 421 -20.38 -2.64 12.66
C TYR A 421 -20.30 -4.10 13.06
N ASP A 422 -19.38 -4.79 12.40
CA ASP A 422 -19.03 -6.17 12.69
C ASP A 422 -18.14 -6.24 13.95
N GLU A 423 -18.33 -7.30 14.73
CA GLU A 423 -17.49 -7.62 15.88
C GLU A 423 -16.73 -8.92 15.65
N TRP A 424 -15.44 -8.93 16.01
CA TRP A 424 -14.63 -10.12 15.92
C TRP A 424 -14.89 -11.05 17.11
N ASP A 425 -15.29 -12.29 16.84
CA ASP A 425 -15.41 -13.33 17.85
C ASP A 425 -14.20 -14.27 17.78
N PHE A 426 -13.24 -14.08 18.69
CA PHE A 426 -12.00 -14.86 18.71
C PHE A 426 -12.23 -16.36 18.93
N ARG A 427 -13.30 -16.73 19.67
CA ARG A 427 -13.64 -18.14 19.94
C ARG A 427 -14.15 -18.83 18.68
N ARG A 428 -14.82 -18.08 17.79
CA ARG A 428 -15.34 -18.58 16.51
C ARG A 428 -14.39 -18.35 15.34
N ARG A 429 -13.35 -17.52 15.51
CA ARG A 429 -12.46 -17.04 14.45
C ARG A 429 -13.23 -16.47 13.25
N HIS A 430 -14.35 -15.79 13.52
CA HIS A 430 -15.20 -15.22 12.50
C HIS A 430 -15.88 -13.95 13.02
N TYR A 431 -16.25 -13.05 12.10
CA TYR A 431 -17.03 -11.86 12.42
C TYR A 431 -18.50 -12.18 12.70
N ARG A 432 -19.06 -11.47 13.67
CA ARG A 432 -20.51 -11.34 13.86
C ARG A 432 -20.96 -10.12 13.08
N LYS A 433 -21.74 -10.36 12.03
CA LYS A 433 -22.22 -9.30 11.13
C LYS A 433 -23.21 -8.37 11.82
N ASP A 434 -23.10 -7.06 11.55
CA ASP A 434 -24.02 -6.00 12.02
C ASP A 434 -24.34 -6.10 13.52
N TRP A 435 -23.34 -6.49 14.32
CA TRP A 435 -23.53 -6.89 15.70
C TRP A 435 -23.54 -5.71 16.67
N CYS A 436 -22.74 -4.68 16.36
CA CYS A 436 -22.57 -3.48 17.17
C CYS A 436 -23.30 -2.29 16.53
N ILE A 437 -24.05 -1.56 17.33
CA ILE A 437 -24.74 -0.32 16.96
C ILE A 437 -23.99 0.85 17.60
N LEU A 438 -23.39 1.69 16.77
CA LEU A 438 -22.70 2.91 17.15
C LEU A 438 -23.57 4.14 16.87
N ARG A 439 -23.68 5.05 17.83
CA ARG A 439 -24.38 6.34 17.69
C ARG A 439 -23.40 7.48 17.85
N GLU A 440 -23.30 8.35 16.86
CA GLU A 440 -22.51 9.57 16.99
C GLU A 440 -23.37 10.68 17.63
N ARG A 441 -22.79 11.42 18.58
CA ARG A 441 -23.41 12.55 19.28
C ARG A 441 -22.41 13.66 19.47
N ASP A 442 -22.88 14.91 19.51
CA ASP A 442 -22.02 16.02 19.90
C ASP A 442 -21.83 16.07 21.42
N MET A 443 -20.61 16.41 21.87
CA MET A 443 -20.32 16.53 23.30
C MET A 443 -21.01 17.77 23.88
N PRO A 444 -21.66 17.69 25.05
CA PRO A 444 -22.25 18.86 25.70
C PRO A 444 -21.16 19.87 26.08
N THR A 445 -21.52 21.14 26.12
CA THR A 445 -20.62 22.23 26.52
C THR A 445 -20.58 22.39 28.04
N GLY A 446 -19.38 22.43 28.62
CA GLY A 446 -19.15 22.69 30.04
C GLY A 446 -18.68 24.12 30.33
N GLU A 447 -18.25 24.36 31.57
CA GLU A 447 -17.87 25.68 32.05
C GLU A 447 -16.54 26.18 31.46
N ALA A 448 -16.56 27.35 30.82
CA ALA A 448 -15.38 27.97 30.22
C ALA A 448 -14.26 28.32 31.24
N ALA A 449 -14.60 28.41 32.53
CA ALA A 449 -13.63 28.71 33.60
C ALA A 449 -12.54 27.64 33.73
N PHE A 450 -12.86 26.37 33.46
CA PHE A 450 -11.94 25.24 33.54
C PHE A 450 -10.72 25.41 32.60
N TYR A 451 -10.96 25.87 31.38
CA TYR A 451 -9.92 26.11 30.38
C TYR A 451 -8.92 27.17 30.85
N SER A 452 -9.42 28.34 31.28
CA SER A 452 -8.58 29.46 31.71
C SER A 452 -7.73 29.10 32.93
N GLN A 453 -8.30 28.37 33.90
CA GLN A 453 -7.59 27.90 35.08
C GLN A 453 -6.49 26.88 34.73
N THR A 454 -6.76 25.98 33.77
CA THR A 454 -5.79 24.99 33.30
C THR A 454 -4.57 25.66 32.64
N ILE A 455 -4.79 26.61 31.75
CA ILE A 455 -3.72 27.33 31.07
C ILE A 455 -2.87 28.14 32.06
N GLU A 456 -3.51 28.74 33.06
CA GLU A 456 -2.80 29.47 34.12
C GLU A 456 -1.95 28.52 34.98
N LYS A 457 -2.53 27.37 35.39
CA LYS A 457 -1.86 26.33 36.18
C LYS A 457 -0.62 25.76 35.49
N TYR A 458 -0.66 25.57 34.17
CA TYR A 458 0.43 24.95 33.39
C TYR A 458 1.18 25.90 32.47
N ARG A 459 1.14 27.21 32.72
CA ARG A 459 1.75 28.24 31.86
C ARG A 459 3.21 27.94 31.48
N GLY A 460 4.01 27.40 32.41
CA GLY A 460 5.41 27.02 32.15
C GLY A 460 5.57 25.81 31.23
N SER A 461 4.70 24.81 31.37
CA SER A 461 4.66 23.63 30.49
C SER A 461 4.21 24.02 29.09
N VAL A 462 3.17 24.86 28.97
CA VAL A 462 2.70 25.39 27.68
C VAL A 462 3.84 26.09 26.95
N TYR A 463 4.60 26.96 27.62
CA TYR A 463 5.74 27.66 27.00
C TYR A 463 6.81 26.69 26.46
N THR A 464 7.15 25.67 27.25
CA THR A 464 8.12 24.63 26.85
C THR A 464 7.61 23.82 25.67
N LEU A 465 6.31 23.51 25.66
CA LEU A 465 5.65 22.82 24.55
C LEU A 465 5.63 23.65 23.29
N ARG A 466 5.30 24.94 23.38
CA ARG A 466 5.34 25.85 22.22
C ARG A 466 6.71 25.80 21.57
N ARG A 467 7.80 25.92 22.35
CA ARG A 467 9.17 25.82 21.83
C ARG A 467 9.51 24.45 21.23
N GLY A 468 9.11 23.37 21.89
CA GLY A 468 9.37 22.00 21.41
C GLY A 468 8.67 21.71 20.09
N PHE A 469 7.41 22.12 19.95
CA PHE A 469 6.59 21.93 18.76
C PHE A 469 6.91 22.93 17.63
N GLU A 470 7.30 24.17 17.94
CA GLU A 470 7.88 25.10 16.95
C GLU A 470 9.13 24.52 16.28
N ALA A 471 9.98 23.82 17.05
CA ALA A 471 11.18 23.16 16.50
C ALA A 471 10.86 21.95 15.59
N LEU A 472 9.62 21.43 15.64
CA LEU A 472 9.10 20.35 14.81
C LEU A 472 8.33 20.85 13.58
N ARG A 473 8.04 22.15 13.49
CA ARG A 473 7.39 22.77 12.32
C ARG A 473 8.28 22.63 11.08
N ALA A 474 7.66 22.48 9.91
CA ALA A 474 8.28 22.16 8.62
C ALA A 474 9.71 22.72 8.46
N ARG A 475 10.70 21.82 8.50
CA ARG A 475 12.11 22.19 8.33
C ARG A 475 12.43 22.23 6.84
N VAL A 476 13.01 23.33 6.40
CA VAL A 476 13.80 23.34 5.17
C VAL A 476 15.00 22.43 5.45
N GLN A 477 15.00 21.23 4.87
CA GLN A 477 16.10 20.29 5.04
C GLN A 477 16.98 20.31 3.79
N ARG A 478 18.29 20.40 4.01
CA ARG A 478 19.25 20.26 2.93
C ARG A 478 19.39 18.78 2.60
N VAL A 479 18.89 18.38 1.45
CA VAL A 479 19.04 17.03 0.91
C VAL A 479 20.36 16.97 0.16
N ARG A 480 21.20 16.02 0.56
CA ARG A 480 22.58 15.82 0.11
C ARG A 480 22.66 14.71 -0.93
N HIS A 481 23.81 14.55 -1.58
CA HIS A 481 24.04 13.51 -2.61
C HIS A 481 23.03 13.50 -3.77
N GLN A 482 22.73 14.68 -4.33
CA GLN A 482 21.80 14.84 -5.45
C GLN A 482 22.56 15.07 -6.75
N GLN A 483 22.02 14.58 -7.88
CA GLN A 483 22.55 14.90 -9.22
C GLN A 483 22.18 16.32 -9.66
N VAL A 484 21.09 16.88 -9.12
CA VAL A 484 20.60 18.22 -9.43
C VAL A 484 20.39 18.97 -8.12
N GLY A 485 20.91 20.19 -8.01
CA GLY A 485 20.78 21.01 -6.81
C GLY A 485 21.44 22.38 -6.96
N ASP A 486 21.12 23.28 -6.03
CA ASP A 486 21.55 24.68 -6.08
C ASP A 486 22.94 24.91 -5.48
N GLU A 487 23.43 23.96 -4.66
CA GLU A 487 24.71 24.07 -3.96
C GLU A 487 25.52 22.78 -4.06
N ILE A 488 26.85 22.89 -4.05
CA ILE A 488 27.75 21.73 -4.06
C ILE A 488 27.80 21.08 -2.68
N ASP A 489 27.64 19.75 -2.64
CA ASP A 489 27.91 18.93 -1.47
C ASP A 489 29.39 18.56 -1.42
N LEU A 490 30.13 19.24 -0.56
CA LEU A 490 31.58 19.06 -0.43
C LEU A 490 31.96 17.64 -0.01
N ASP A 491 31.16 17.00 0.85
CA ASP A 491 31.45 15.65 1.33
C ASP A 491 31.30 14.63 0.19
N ALA A 492 30.25 14.79 -0.62
CA ALA A 492 30.02 13.98 -1.81
C ALA A 492 31.10 14.21 -2.88
N LEU A 493 31.49 15.46 -3.11
CA LEU A 493 32.53 15.81 -4.08
C LEU A 493 33.90 15.25 -3.68
N VAL A 494 34.26 15.33 -2.39
CA VAL A 494 35.52 14.78 -1.88
C VAL A 494 35.55 13.26 -2.07
N ARG A 495 34.47 12.56 -1.75
CA ARG A 495 34.36 11.11 -1.99
C ARG A 495 34.45 10.76 -3.47
N ALA A 496 33.64 11.40 -4.31
CA ALA A 496 33.69 11.19 -5.76
C ALA A 496 35.09 11.45 -6.34
N ARG A 497 35.84 12.40 -5.76
CA ARG A 497 37.23 12.67 -6.15
C ARG A 497 38.20 11.59 -5.68
N ILE A 498 37.99 11.01 -4.50
CA ILE A 498 38.77 9.87 -3.99
C ILE A 498 38.53 8.65 -4.88
N ASP A 499 37.28 8.35 -5.20
CA ASP A 499 36.88 7.21 -6.04
C ASP A 499 37.51 7.33 -7.44
N SER A 500 37.44 8.52 -8.03
CA SER A 500 38.10 8.84 -9.30
C SER A 500 39.63 8.68 -9.26
N LEU A 501 40.27 8.99 -8.13
CA LEU A 501 41.73 8.78 -7.97
C LEU A 501 42.10 7.30 -7.80
N ASN A 502 41.18 6.49 -7.27
CA ASN A 502 41.32 5.05 -7.14
C ASN A 502 40.97 4.29 -8.44
N GLY A 503 40.56 4.99 -9.49
CA GLY A 503 40.18 4.40 -10.77
C GLY A 503 38.72 3.90 -10.83
N GLU A 504 37.92 4.25 -9.83
CA GLU A 504 36.48 3.99 -9.81
C GLU A 504 35.70 5.11 -10.53
N GLU A 505 34.45 4.82 -10.90
CA GLU A 505 33.59 5.79 -11.58
C GLU A 505 33.17 6.91 -10.63
N MET A 506 33.33 8.16 -11.06
CA MET A 506 33.01 9.33 -10.24
C MET A 506 31.51 9.47 -10.09
N SER A 507 31.01 9.47 -8.85
CA SER A 507 29.58 9.70 -8.61
C SER A 507 29.13 11.08 -9.09
N GLU A 508 28.06 11.14 -9.88
CA GLU A 508 27.44 12.40 -10.34
C GLU A 508 26.60 13.10 -9.25
N ARG A 509 26.41 12.45 -8.10
CA ARG A 509 25.59 12.91 -6.98
C ARG A 509 26.35 13.87 -6.06
N ILE A 510 26.90 14.94 -6.61
CA ILE A 510 27.77 15.90 -5.89
C ILE A 510 27.05 17.19 -5.45
N LEU A 511 25.75 17.31 -5.68
CA LEU A 511 24.97 18.51 -5.38
C LEU A 511 24.05 18.31 -4.17
N SER A 512 23.55 19.41 -3.64
CA SER A 512 22.59 19.48 -2.56
C SER A 512 21.51 20.51 -2.87
N ARG A 513 20.28 20.26 -2.40
CA ARG A 513 19.16 21.20 -2.54
C ARG A 513 18.45 21.44 -1.21
N LEU A 514 17.86 22.60 -1.04
CA LEU A 514 16.98 22.89 0.09
C LEU A 514 15.57 22.41 -0.24
N GLU A 515 15.16 21.30 0.37
CA GLU A 515 13.82 20.77 0.19
C GLU A 515 12.93 21.22 1.35
N ARG A 516 11.81 21.86 1.00
CA ARG A 516 10.71 22.11 1.95
C ARG A 516 9.85 20.86 1.98
N ARG A 517 10.03 20.02 3.00
CA ARG A 517 9.09 18.92 3.25
C ARG A 517 7.86 19.49 3.95
N GLU A 518 6.76 19.58 3.22
CA GLU A 518 5.46 19.89 3.80
C GLU A 518 5.00 18.71 4.66
N ARG A 519 4.66 18.98 5.91
CA ARG A 519 4.08 18.00 6.81
C ARG A 519 2.62 17.84 6.46
N ASP A 520 2.24 16.62 6.08
CA ASP A 520 0.86 16.27 5.75
C ASP A 520 0.39 15.11 6.62
N ILE A 521 0.02 15.45 7.86
CA ILE A 521 -0.35 14.50 8.91
C ILE A 521 -1.81 14.76 9.32
N ALA A 522 -2.59 13.68 9.42
CA ALA A 522 -3.93 13.70 10.02
C ALA A 522 -3.95 12.84 11.29
N VAL A 523 -4.42 13.40 12.39
CA VAL A 523 -4.46 12.70 13.69
C VAL A 523 -5.86 12.67 14.27
N VAL A 524 -6.31 11.50 14.69
CA VAL A 524 -7.53 11.35 15.48
C VAL A 524 -7.16 10.95 16.89
N PHE A 525 -7.62 11.74 17.87
CA PHE A 525 -7.55 11.40 19.29
C PHE A 525 -8.86 10.74 19.71
N MET A 526 -8.73 9.51 20.19
CA MET A 526 -9.80 8.71 20.76
C MET A 526 -9.64 8.74 22.29
N VAL A 527 -10.55 9.43 22.98
CA VAL A 527 -10.50 9.66 24.42
C VAL A 527 -11.53 8.78 25.12
N ASP A 528 -11.10 8.04 26.12
CA ASP A 528 -11.99 7.26 26.97
C ASP A 528 -12.82 8.19 27.87
N VAL A 529 -14.14 8.02 27.86
CA VAL A 529 -15.08 8.77 28.69
C VAL A 529 -15.81 7.83 29.65
N SER A 530 -15.37 6.58 29.78
CA SER A 530 -16.01 5.52 30.59
C SER A 530 -15.72 5.61 32.11
N GLY A 531 -16.36 4.76 32.90
CA GLY A 531 -16.70 4.97 34.31
C GLY A 531 -15.59 5.07 35.36
N SER A 532 -15.86 5.87 36.40
CA SER A 532 -15.33 5.83 37.77
C SER A 532 -13.80 5.98 37.98
N THR A 533 -13.09 6.77 37.20
CA THR A 533 -11.70 7.13 37.53
C THR A 533 -11.67 8.38 38.40
N LYS A 534 -11.52 8.16 39.71
CA LYS A 534 -11.32 9.12 40.82
C LYS A 534 -11.13 10.57 40.32
N GLY A 535 -12.04 11.49 40.65
CA GLY A 535 -12.18 12.83 40.02
C GLY A 535 -10.90 13.65 39.68
N TRP A 536 -9.76 13.39 40.33
CA TRP A 536 -8.46 13.96 39.93
C TRP A 536 -7.91 13.45 38.59
N ILE A 537 -8.29 12.24 38.13
CA ILE A 537 -7.85 11.63 36.87
C ILE A 537 -8.62 12.23 35.69
N ASN A 538 -9.94 12.40 35.82
CA ASN A 538 -10.73 13.09 34.80
C ASN A 538 -10.28 14.56 34.63
N ASP A 539 -10.02 15.25 35.73
CA ASP A 539 -9.43 16.60 35.67
C ASP A 539 -8.10 16.58 34.92
N ALA A 540 -7.24 15.60 35.22
CA ALA A 540 -5.96 15.40 34.53
C ALA A 540 -6.09 15.13 33.03
N GLU A 541 -7.05 14.31 32.60
CA GLU A 541 -7.29 14.00 31.18
C GLU A 541 -7.82 15.21 30.43
N ARG A 542 -8.78 15.94 31.00
CA ARG A 542 -9.30 17.19 30.43
C ARG A 542 -8.21 18.27 30.37
N GLU A 543 -7.43 18.42 31.44
CA GLU A 543 -6.26 19.32 31.48
C GLU A 543 -5.24 18.94 30.39
N CYS A 544 -4.99 17.64 30.21
CA CYS A 544 -4.12 17.10 29.17
C CYS A 544 -4.63 17.42 27.76
N LEU A 545 -5.91 17.18 27.47
CA LEU A 545 -6.51 17.48 26.17
C LEU A 545 -6.40 18.96 25.81
N VAL A 546 -6.58 19.84 26.80
CA VAL A 546 -6.38 21.29 26.62
C VAL A 546 -4.93 21.61 26.23
N LEU A 547 -3.95 21.09 26.96
CA LEU A 547 -2.52 21.32 26.67
C LEU A 547 -2.12 20.75 25.30
N LEU A 548 -2.67 19.60 24.93
CA LEU A 548 -2.44 18.95 23.66
C LEU A 548 -3.02 19.76 22.49
N CYS A 549 -4.27 20.23 22.61
CA CYS A 549 -4.89 21.07 21.58
C CYS A 549 -4.08 22.35 21.33
N GLU A 550 -3.61 23.00 22.39
CA GLU A 550 -2.74 24.19 22.27
C GLU A 550 -1.43 23.88 21.56
N ALA A 551 -0.85 22.69 21.78
CA ALA A 551 0.36 22.25 21.09
C ALA A 551 0.12 21.94 19.60
N LEU A 552 -0.98 21.25 19.28
CA LEU A 552 -1.35 20.88 17.90
C LEU A 552 -1.75 22.09 17.06
N GLN A 553 -2.38 23.09 17.67
CA GLN A 553 -2.72 24.35 17.00
C GLN A 553 -1.46 25.10 16.50
N ILE A 554 -0.33 24.95 17.19
CA ILE A 554 0.96 25.56 16.80
C ILE A 554 1.61 24.83 15.63
N LEU A 555 1.47 23.49 15.61
CA LEU A 555 1.95 22.65 14.52
C LEU A 555 1.23 22.93 13.20
N GLY A 556 -0.09 23.16 13.27
CA GLY A 556 -0.95 23.35 12.10
C GLY A 556 -1.37 22.04 11.43
N ASP A 557 -1.18 20.90 12.10
CA ASP A 557 -1.59 19.58 11.61
C ASP A 557 -3.13 19.42 11.69
N ARG A 558 -3.71 18.59 10.82
CA ARG A 558 -5.16 18.30 10.83
C ARG A 558 -5.46 17.30 11.94
N TYR A 559 -6.31 17.67 12.90
CA TYR A 559 -6.65 16.78 14.01
C TYR A 559 -8.13 16.78 14.38
N ALA A 560 -8.63 15.63 14.85
CA ALA A 560 -9.98 15.46 15.39
C ALA A 560 -9.93 14.84 16.79
N ILE A 561 -10.97 15.09 17.58
CA ILE A 561 -11.07 14.57 18.94
C ILE A 561 -12.47 13.96 19.11
N TYR A 562 -12.48 12.69 19.47
CA TYR A 562 -13.68 11.91 19.74
C TYR A 562 -13.57 11.26 21.12
N GLY A 563 -14.57 11.49 21.96
CA GLY A 563 -14.79 10.73 23.18
C GLY A 563 -15.56 9.45 22.87
N PHE A 564 -15.31 8.34 23.56
CA PHE A 564 -16.14 7.14 23.40
C PHE A 564 -16.67 6.64 24.74
N SER A 565 -17.84 6.02 24.70
CA SER A 565 -18.45 5.30 25.81
C SER A 565 -19.34 4.19 25.25
N GLY A 566 -19.51 3.10 25.98
CA GLY A 566 -20.34 1.96 25.58
C GLY A 566 -21.21 1.49 26.72
N MET A 567 -22.43 1.06 26.41
CA MET A 567 -23.26 0.30 27.33
C MET A 567 -23.93 -0.84 26.57
N THR A 568 -23.22 -1.97 26.42
CA THR A 568 -23.55 -3.12 25.56
C THR A 568 -23.40 -2.87 24.05
N ARG A 569 -23.42 -3.96 23.27
CA ARG A 569 -23.39 -3.92 21.79
C ARG A 569 -24.43 -3.04 21.10
N LYS A 570 -25.58 -2.77 21.74
CA LYS A 570 -26.69 -1.99 21.15
C LYS A 570 -26.59 -0.48 21.42
N ARG A 571 -25.66 -0.06 22.27
CA ARG A 571 -25.54 1.33 22.71
C ARG A 571 -24.07 1.70 22.87
N CYS A 572 -23.33 1.62 21.78
CA CYS A 572 -22.01 2.22 21.67
C CYS A 572 -22.20 3.70 21.27
N GLU A 573 -21.65 4.63 22.03
CA GLU A 573 -21.82 6.07 21.84
C GLU A 573 -20.47 6.71 21.56
N LEU A 574 -20.39 7.44 20.44
CA LEU A 574 -19.23 8.22 20.05
C LEU A 574 -19.56 9.70 20.20
N TYR A 575 -18.77 10.40 21.00
CA TYR A 575 -18.94 11.81 21.30
C TYR A 575 -17.97 12.66 20.49
N ARG A 576 -18.49 13.41 19.52
CA ARG A 576 -17.71 14.37 18.74
C ARG A 576 -17.42 15.61 19.58
N ILE A 577 -16.13 15.82 19.87
CA ILE A 577 -15.63 17.01 20.58
C ILE A 577 -15.13 18.03 19.57
N LYS A 578 -14.35 17.57 18.58
CA LYS A 578 -13.81 18.39 17.50
C LYS A 578 -13.76 17.57 16.21
N HIS A 579 -14.35 18.09 15.13
CA HIS A 579 -14.20 17.47 13.81
C HIS A 579 -12.83 17.78 13.17
N ILE A 580 -12.38 16.94 12.22
CA ILE A 580 -11.04 17.06 11.59
C ILE A 580 -10.81 18.44 10.94
N ASN A 581 -11.84 19.00 10.31
CA ASN A 581 -11.81 20.30 9.62
C ASN A 581 -12.34 21.47 10.47
N GLU A 582 -12.78 21.22 11.70
CA GLU A 582 -13.30 22.26 12.59
C GLU A 582 -12.12 23.06 13.20
N PRO A 583 -12.13 24.40 13.22
CA PRO A 583 -11.10 25.18 13.89
C PRO A 583 -11.18 25.02 15.41
N TYR A 584 -10.06 25.16 16.12
CA TYR A 584 -10.05 25.16 17.58
C TYR A 584 -10.62 26.47 18.13
N SER A 585 -11.95 26.50 18.31
CA SER A 585 -12.73 27.64 18.79
C SER A 585 -13.07 27.53 20.28
N ASP A 586 -13.64 28.59 20.85
CA ASP A 586 -14.15 28.58 22.22
C ASP A 586 -15.28 27.56 22.45
N GLU A 587 -16.00 27.18 21.39
CA GLU A 587 -17.00 26.10 21.45
C GLU A 587 -16.34 24.74 21.68
N VAL A 588 -15.26 24.43 20.95
CA VAL A 588 -14.50 23.19 21.16
C VAL A 588 -13.89 23.15 22.56
N ARG A 589 -13.39 24.30 23.05
CA ARG A 589 -12.89 24.43 24.43
C ARG A 589 -14.00 24.15 25.45
N ALA A 590 -15.20 24.65 25.22
CA ALA A 590 -16.36 24.38 26.06
C ALA A 590 -16.77 22.90 26.00
N ARG A 591 -16.73 22.25 24.83
CA ARG A 591 -17.01 20.81 24.68
C ARG A 591 -15.99 19.94 25.42
N ILE A 592 -14.71 20.31 25.43
CA ILE A 592 -13.67 19.63 26.24
C ILE A 592 -13.97 19.80 27.74
N ALA A 593 -14.38 21.00 28.17
CA ALA A 593 -14.75 21.23 29.57
C ALA A 593 -16.00 20.44 29.99
N GLY A 594 -16.91 20.17 29.05
CA GLY A 594 -18.13 19.39 29.25
C GLY A 594 -17.94 17.88 29.24
N ILE A 595 -16.69 17.40 29.24
CA ILE A 595 -16.40 15.97 29.38
C ILE A 595 -16.79 15.50 30.78
N GLU A 596 -17.85 14.69 30.83
CA GLU A 596 -18.36 14.04 32.03
C GLU A 596 -18.19 12.53 31.91
N PRO A 597 -17.77 11.82 32.98
CA PRO A 597 -17.64 10.36 32.97
C PRO A 597 -18.98 9.69 32.69
N LYS A 598 -18.97 8.69 31.83
CA LYS A 598 -20.11 7.88 31.39
C LYS A 598 -19.82 6.40 31.65
N ASP A 599 -20.55 5.50 30.99
CA ASP A 599 -20.64 4.07 31.33
C ASP A 599 -19.39 3.26 30.92
N TYR A 600 -19.52 2.09 30.29
CA TYR A 600 -18.43 1.11 30.04
C TYR A 600 -17.65 1.39 28.73
N THR A 601 -16.74 0.49 28.32
CA THR A 601 -15.85 0.66 27.15
C THR A 601 -15.88 -0.52 26.18
N ARG A 602 -16.34 -0.27 24.95
CA ARG A 602 -16.26 -1.21 23.81
C ARG A 602 -15.42 -0.60 22.68
N MET A 603 -14.10 -0.77 22.73
CA MET A 603 -13.15 -0.05 21.85
C MET A 603 -13.18 -0.51 20.39
N GLY A 604 -13.40 -1.81 20.12
CA GLY A 604 -13.26 -2.37 18.77
C GLY A 604 -14.15 -1.70 17.73
N VAL A 605 -15.42 -1.46 18.06
CA VAL A 605 -16.36 -0.74 17.18
C VAL A 605 -15.94 0.70 16.94
N THR A 606 -15.48 1.40 17.98
CA THR A 606 -15.01 2.79 17.88
C THR A 606 -13.79 2.90 16.97
N ILE A 607 -12.81 2.00 17.13
CA ILE A 607 -11.60 1.98 16.30
C ILE A 607 -11.95 1.74 14.83
N ARG A 608 -12.88 0.82 14.53
CA ARG A 608 -13.36 0.57 13.16
C ARG A 608 -14.05 1.80 12.55
N HIS A 609 -14.88 2.48 13.33
CA HIS A 609 -15.51 3.71 12.88
C HIS A 609 -14.49 4.84 12.63
N LEU A 610 -13.59 5.10 13.57
CA LEU A 610 -12.55 6.13 13.41
C LEU A 610 -11.56 5.80 12.28
N THR A 611 -11.33 4.51 12.01
CA THR A 611 -10.59 4.04 10.84
C THR A 611 -11.30 4.45 9.54
N HIS A 612 -12.62 4.28 9.47
CA HIS A 612 -13.41 4.74 8.33
C HIS A 612 -13.35 6.27 8.18
N VAL A 613 -13.49 7.03 9.27
CA VAL A 613 -13.38 8.49 9.26
C VAL A 613 -12.00 8.95 8.78
N LEU A 614 -10.91 8.35 9.26
CA LEU A 614 -9.53 8.67 8.86
C LEU A 614 -9.23 8.33 7.41
N ASN A 615 -9.80 7.25 6.88
CA ASN A 615 -9.60 6.86 5.48
C ASN A 615 -10.18 7.88 4.50
N ASN A 616 -11.23 8.61 4.89
CA ASN A 616 -11.80 9.69 4.10
C ASN A 616 -10.96 10.98 4.11
N VAL A 617 -9.87 11.04 4.90
CA VAL A 617 -8.96 12.19 4.96
C VAL A 617 -7.74 11.93 4.08
N SER A 618 -7.46 12.86 3.14
CA SER A 618 -6.21 12.87 2.37
C SER A 618 -5.07 13.39 3.23
N ALA A 619 -4.27 12.48 3.78
CA ALA A 619 -3.04 12.79 4.49
C ALA A 619 -1.99 11.72 4.22
N ARG A 620 -0.72 12.10 4.04
CA ARG A 620 0.40 11.17 3.86
C ARG A 620 0.59 10.24 5.05
N THR A 621 0.43 10.74 6.27
CA THR A 621 0.53 9.96 7.50
C THR A 621 -0.75 10.10 8.31
N ARG A 622 -1.39 8.99 8.64
CA ARG A 622 -2.62 8.94 9.44
C ARG A 622 -2.33 8.30 10.79
N LEU A 623 -2.66 8.99 11.88
CA LEU A 623 -2.40 8.55 13.24
C LEU A 623 -3.71 8.40 14.02
N LEU A 624 -3.88 7.28 14.71
CA LEU A 624 -4.96 7.06 15.66
C LEU A 624 -4.37 6.97 17.06
N ILE A 625 -4.55 8.00 17.87
CA ILE A 625 -4.01 8.06 19.24
C ILE A 625 -5.14 7.76 20.22
N THR A 626 -4.98 6.69 21.00
CA THR A 626 -5.90 6.33 22.08
C THR A 626 -5.39 6.88 23.40
N LEU A 627 -6.23 7.64 24.09
CA LEU A 627 -6.05 8.08 25.47
C LEU A 627 -7.06 7.30 26.32
N SER A 628 -6.58 6.31 27.09
CA SER A 628 -7.43 5.50 27.96
C SER A 628 -6.70 5.11 29.24
N ASP A 629 -7.46 5.04 30.31
CA ASP A 629 -7.08 4.74 31.68
C ASP A 629 -7.23 3.24 32.03
N GLY A 630 -7.59 2.36 31.07
CA GLY A 630 -7.86 0.95 31.40
C GLY A 630 -7.98 -0.03 30.23
N LYS A 631 -8.40 -1.26 30.58
CA LYS A 631 -8.67 -2.39 29.68
C LYS A 631 -10.05 -2.23 29.03
N PRO A 632 -10.29 -2.76 27.81
CA PRO A 632 -11.63 -2.84 27.24
C PRO A 632 -12.55 -3.72 28.12
N ASP A 633 -13.61 -3.13 28.66
CA ASP A 633 -14.56 -3.77 29.59
C ASP A 633 -16.00 -3.29 29.28
N ASP A 634 -16.88 -4.20 28.84
CA ASP A 634 -18.34 -3.98 28.68
C ASP A 634 -19.16 -5.04 29.45
N TYR A 635 -20.44 -4.73 29.71
CA TYR A 635 -21.32 -5.51 30.60
C TYR A 635 -21.79 -6.87 30.02
N ASP A 636 -21.70 -7.07 28.70
CA ASP A 636 -22.31 -8.23 27.99
C ASP A 636 -21.34 -9.40 27.70
N GLY A 637 -20.25 -9.51 28.47
CA GLY A 637 -19.24 -10.56 28.30
C GLY A 637 -18.07 -10.16 27.40
N TYR A 638 -18.04 -8.91 26.94
CA TYR A 638 -16.86 -8.25 26.37
C TYR A 638 -15.88 -7.86 27.50
N ARG A 639 -15.39 -8.87 28.21
CA ARG A 639 -14.42 -8.71 29.31
C ARG A 639 -13.25 -9.66 29.13
N GLY A 640 -12.08 -9.23 29.63
CA GLY A 640 -10.86 -10.03 29.59
C GLY A 640 -10.41 -10.31 28.16
N GLU A 641 -10.11 -11.57 27.86
CA GLU A 641 -9.54 -12.01 26.57
C GLU A 641 -10.41 -11.62 25.37
N TYR A 642 -11.74 -11.63 25.49
CA TYR A 642 -12.63 -11.31 24.35
C TYR A 642 -12.49 -9.87 23.87
N GLY A 643 -12.54 -8.90 24.81
CA GLY A 643 -12.43 -7.48 24.47
C GLY A 643 -11.03 -7.11 23.97
N ILE A 644 -10.00 -7.75 24.56
CA ILE A 644 -8.60 -7.61 24.13
C ILE A 644 -8.44 -8.11 22.70
N GLU A 645 -8.95 -9.30 22.36
CA GLU A 645 -8.81 -9.89 21.02
C GLU A 645 -9.60 -9.15 19.94
N ASP A 646 -10.82 -8.69 20.22
CA ASP A 646 -11.57 -7.86 19.26
C ASP A 646 -10.89 -6.51 19.02
N THR A 647 -10.40 -5.87 20.08
CA THR A 647 -9.68 -4.60 19.97
C THR A 647 -8.36 -4.78 19.23
N ARG A 648 -7.59 -5.83 19.53
CA ARG A 648 -6.37 -6.19 18.79
C ARG A 648 -6.65 -6.40 17.30
N LYS A 649 -7.76 -7.09 16.97
CA LYS A 649 -8.17 -7.28 15.58
C LYS A 649 -8.53 -5.95 14.90
N ALA A 650 -9.26 -5.06 15.58
CA ALA A 650 -9.58 -3.72 15.07
C ALA A 650 -8.33 -2.84 14.86
N LEU A 651 -7.35 -2.90 15.77
CA LEU A 651 -6.07 -2.19 15.63
C LEU A 651 -5.25 -2.75 14.46
N ALA A 652 -5.27 -4.07 14.27
CA ALA A 652 -4.64 -4.70 13.11
C ALA A 652 -5.31 -4.26 11.80
N GLU A 653 -6.64 -4.20 11.74
CA GLU A 653 -7.40 -3.67 10.60
C GLU A 653 -6.99 -2.22 10.27
N ALA A 654 -6.90 -1.35 11.30
CA ALA A 654 -6.43 0.02 11.12
C ALA A 654 -5.01 0.09 10.54
N LYS A 655 -4.10 -0.76 11.02
CA LYS A 655 -2.72 -0.85 10.51
C LYS A 655 -2.67 -1.29 9.05
N HIS A 656 -3.50 -2.24 8.65
CA HIS A 656 -3.61 -2.66 7.24
C HIS A 656 -4.20 -1.56 6.35
N ALA A 657 -5.02 -0.66 6.90
CA ALA A 657 -5.52 0.52 6.19
C ALA A 657 -4.50 1.68 6.11
N GLY A 658 -3.26 1.49 6.57
CA GLY A 658 -2.22 2.53 6.57
C GLY A 658 -2.40 3.58 7.68
N ILE A 659 -3.16 3.27 8.73
CA ILE A 659 -3.31 4.10 9.92
C ILE A 659 -2.39 3.56 11.01
N HIS A 660 -1.65 4.44 11.67
CA HIS A 660 -0.74 4.06 12.75
C HIS A 660 -1.44 4.24 14.12
N PRO A 661 -1.91 3.15 14.76
CA PRO A 661 -2.48 3.23 16.09
C PRO A 661 -1.38 3.39 17.15
N PHE A 662 -1.61 4.25 18.14
CA PHE A 662 -0.72 4.46 19.26
C PHE A 662 -1.50 4.65 20.56
N CYS A 663 -1.12 3.96 21.63
CA CYS A 663 -1.78 4.06 22.92
C CYS A 663 -0.99 4.92 23.92
N ILE A 664 -1.68 5.83 24.59
CA ILE A 664 -1.16 6.58 25.73
C ILE A 664 -2.04 6.25 26.92
N THR A 665 -1.45 5.68 27.96
CA THR A 665 -2.18 5.27 29.16
C THR A 665 -1.52 5.77 30.43
N ILE A 666 -2.36 5.98 31.45
CA ILE A 666 -1.97 6.33 32.82
C ILE A 666 -2.07 5.09 33.74
N ASP A 667 -2.57 3.96 33.23
CA ASP A 667 -2.69 2.71 34.00
C ASP A 667 -1.33 2.02 34.19
N GLN A 668 -0.94 1.85 35.44
CA GLN A 668 0.30 1.15 35.81
C GLN A 668 0.20 -0.37 35.58
N GLN A 669 -1.01 -0.94 35.53
CA GLN A 669 -1.26 -2.35 35.21
C GLN A 669 -1.27 -2.63 33.70
N ALA A 670 -1.15 -1.57 32.88
CA ALA A 670 -1.21 -1.67 31.43
C ALA A 670 -0.08 -2.49 30.78
N ARG A 671 1.02 -2.70 31.51
CA ARG A 671 2.17 -3.48 31.03
C ARG A 671 1.85 -4.95 30.73
N GLU A 672 0.78 -5.50 31.32
CA GLU A 672 0.42 -6.91 31.17
C GLU A 672 -0.38 -7.21 29.89
N TYR A 673 -1.07 -6.22 29.31
CA TYR A 673 -2.00 -6.45 28.19
C TYR A 673 -1.77 -5.56 26.96
N LEU A 674 -1.18 -4.37 27.12
CA LEU A 674 -0.90 -3.49 25.99
C LEU A 674 0.08 -4.06 24.97
N PRO A 675 1.16 -4.79 25.35
CA PRO A 675 2.04 -5.43 24.36
C PRO A 675 1.28 -6.37 23.43
N HIS A 676 0.31 -7.12 23.97
CA HIS A 676 -0.52 -8.04 23.20
C HIS A 676 -1.52 -7.33 22.27
N MET A 677 -2.02 -6.14 22.67
CA MET A 677 -3.01 -5.38 21.89
C MET A 677 -2.40 -4.48 20.81
N TYR A 678 -1.41 -3.66 21.18
CA TYR A 678 -0.82 -2.63 20.31
C TYR A 678 0.56 -3.05 19.75
N GLY A 679 1.18 -4.10 20.29
CA GLY A 679 2.57 -4.46 20.03
C GLY A 679 3.54 -3.72 20.96
N ALA A 680 4.75 -4.27 21.15
CA ALA A 680 5.72 -3.79 22.14
C ALA A 680 6.17 -2.32 21.97
N VAL A 681 6.00 -1.73 20.78
CA VAL A 681 6.55 -0.40 20.43
C VAL A 681 5.48 0.71 20.33
N ASN A 682 4.19 0.36 20.30
CA ASN A 682 3.12 1.32 19.97
C ASN A 682 2.31 1.81 21.19
N TYR A 683 2.93 1.83 22.37
CA TYR A 683 2.30 2.40 23.57
C TYR A 683 3.28 3.18 24.44
N THR A 684 2.77 4.07 25.27
CA THR A 684 3.55 4.78 26.30
C THR A 684 2.76 4.90 27.59
N LEU A 685 3.44 4.59 28.68
CA LEU A 685 2.90 4.66 30.04
C LEU A 685 3.33 5.97 30.69
N ILE A 686 2.38 6.67 31.30
CA ILE A 686 2.59 8.00 31.85
C ILE A 686 2.19 8.02 33.32
N ASP A 687 3.18 8.27 34.17
CA ASP A 687 2.96 8.36 35.62
C ASP A 687 2.54 9.78 36.08
N ASP A 688 2.72 10.79 35.23
CA ASP A 688 2.44 12.21 35.54
C ASP A 688 1.94 12.97 34.30
N VAL A 689 0.80 13.64 34.44
CA VAL A 689 0.13 14.48 33.43
C VAL A 689 1.09 15.50 32.81
N ARG A 690 2.04 16.02 33.59
CA ARG A 690 3.02 17.01 33.13
C ARG A 690 3.99 16.46 32.08
N GLN A 691 4.18 15.14 32.05
CA GLN A 691 5.07 14.48 31.08
C GLN A 691 4.37 14.17 29.76
N LEU A 692 3.04 14.10 29.75
CA LEU A 692 2.26 13.69 28.59
C LEU A 692 2.51 14.56 27.36
N PRO A 693 2.53 15.90 27.46
CA PRO A 693 2.79 16.71 26.29
C PRO A 693 4.20 16.53 25.71
N ILE A 694 5.20 16.24 26.56
CA ILE A 694 6.57 15.92 26.14
C ILE A 694 6.58 14.56 25.43
N ARG A 695 5.89 13.56 26.00
CA ARG A 695 5.79 12.22 25.40
C ARG A 695 5.08 12.25 24.06
N VAL A 696 3.96 12.96 23.95
CA VAL A 696 3.27 13.17 22.66
C VAL A 696 4.21 13.85 21.67
N SER A 697 4.96 14.88 22.06
CA SER A 697 5.94 15.50 21.16
C SER A 697 7.02 14.53 20.67
N SER A 698 7.45 13.59 21.53
CA SER A 698 8.42 12.56 21.17
C SER A 698 7.83 11.48 20.25
N VAL A 699 6.57 11.09 20.47
CA VAL A 699 5.83 10.16 19.62
C VAL A 699 5.63 10.76 18.23
N TYR A 700 5.19 12.03 18.17
CA TYR A 700 5.12 12.76 16.91
C TYR A 700 6.48 12.83 16.23
N ARG A 701 7.58 13.03 16.96
CA ARG A 701 8.92 13.02 16.37
C ARG A 701 9.31 11.64 15.83
N GLN A 702 9.00 10.55 16.53
CA GLN A 702 9.33 9.19 16.08
C GLN A 702 8.50 8.76 14.87
N LEU A 703 7.25 9.20 14.78
CA LEU A 703 6.31 8.75 13.75
C LEU A 703 6.28 9.64 12.49
N THR A 704 7.07 10.72 12.45
CA THR A 704 7.05 11.71 11.35
C THR A 704 8.44 12.07 10.80
N VAL A 705 9.50 11.50 11.38
CA VAL A 705 10.88 11.55 10.88
C VAL A 705 11.13 10.26 10.11
#